data_AF-A0A815TI02-F1
#
_entry.id   AF-A0A815TI02-F1
#
_cell.length_a   1.000
_cell.length_b   1.000
_cell.length_c   1.000
_cell.angle_alpha   90.00
_cell.angle_beta   90.00
_cell.angle_gamma   90.00
#
_symmetry.space_group_name_H-M   'P 1'
#
loop_
_entity.id
_entity.type
_entity.pdbx_description
1 polymer ?
#
loop_
_entity_poly.entity_id
_entity_poly.type
_entity_poly.pdbx_seq_one_letter_code
_entity_poly.pdbx_strand_id
1 'polypeptide(L)'
;MYNYICSNPEEEFLKLTQQNGKIDADTVTQLYDQLRPIEPSFLCKDGGEWDGGCLDTGHSGIEMLKKMNWAGETFKSENDVDAVMIYDQVGKRVWLKEYGNAQLREIKFRGKISTAMIYDNYPIIDHFRYVNDNMVSAMSLNKNKEGTFFQQLCACDCNINPCTNRPYTKRQKILIAAVVILIIIVILAAVLIPVFILTRKKTTDSPVSTTVFTTTNSPISTTVFTTDKLPSNGTSIDYRIMPYVGNGHIATVVFSDFIYMNGLYNGENGTSHRARIPSTHNWQFNTKRVSASYSLDVETCTFTERFEDDIVRIERRIFASQEYTELLLTHVTITRATSKKQTIVVPVEVTETLTSADFNFDVVFRDDKHVLLSGKTREVENSQYQQDVLPLFIYYTPLPFNGLQLDAEESARTYLFVTSLDTDQARAKRSFDYASTERQPDQLWSAHADLWKKVWSDGRIEVRDDVELQRQINSAYYYLLSSLPPLSTKSEPKQFYGLSPGTLSRGGLLGEDYGGHSFWDTETWMYPSVLLFYPTLAKEILSYRIGLREAAADNAPLFGYEGWRFPWESARTGVDVTPDCCPEVRLYQMHITGDIAFAARQYVAATGDQNWLKSERGGDLIYETARFWASRVTYNPNRDQYD
;
A
#
# COMPACT_ATOMS: atom_id res chain seq x y z
N MET A 1 30.92 -53.39 -9.39
CA MET A 1 29.68 -53.07 -8.65
C MET A 1 30.04 -52.15 -7.49
N TYR A 2 29.97 -50.84 -7.71
CA TYR A 2 29.98 -49.87 -6.60
C TYR A 2 28.52 -49.66 -6.21
N ASN A 3 28.13 -50.14 -5.02
CA ASN A 3 26.83 -49.85 -4.42
C ASN A 3 26.81 -48.37 -4.02
N TYR A 4 26.24 -47.50 -4.86
CA TYR A 4 25.72 -46.23 -4.38
C TYR A 4 24.41 -46.53 -3.65
N ILE A 5 24.48 -46.56 -2.32
CA ILE A 5 23.29 -46.46 -1.49
C ILE A 5 22.78 -45.03 -1.71
N CYS A 6 21.75 -44.84 -2.53
CA CYS A 6 20.98 -43.59 -2.53
C CYS A 6 20.41 -43.44 -1.12
N SER A 7 20.90 -42.46 -0.37
CA SER A 7 20.32 -42.15 0.93
C SER A 7 18.93 -41.56 0.73
N ASN A 8 18.01 -41.98 1.59
CA ASN A 8 16.64 -41.49 1.62
C ASN A 8 16.63 -40.13 2.34
N PRO A 9 16.34 -38.99 1.66
CA PRO A 9 16.49 -37.66 2.26
C PRO A 9 15.58 -37.47 3.48
N GLU A 10 14.41 -38.12 3.51
CA GLU A 10 13.54 -38.17 4.68
C GLU A 10 14.19 -38.84 5.91
N GLU A 11 14.93 -39.93 5.72
CA GLU A 11 15.66 -40.61 6.80
C GLU A 11 16.86 -39.80 7.29
N GLU A 12 17.55 -39.11 6.39
CA GLU A 12 18.63 -38.20 6.76
C GLU A 12 18.09 -37.01 7.55
N PHE A 13 16.93 -36.47 7.17
CA PHE A 13 16.33 -35.34 7.88
C PHE A 13 15.93 -35.77 9.30
N LEU A 14 15.36 -36.97 9.43
CA LEU A 14 15.05 -37.55 10.73
C LEU A 14 16.30 -37.68 11.62
N LYS A 15 17.47 -38.07 11.07
CA LYS A 15 18.72 -38.13 11.83
C LYS A 15 19.16 -36.74 12.31
N LEU A 16 18.99 -35.69 11.50
CA LEU A 16 19.30 -34.31 11.92
C LEU A 16 18.43 -33.88 13.11
N THR A 17 17.14 -34.23 13.14
CA THR A 17 16.26 -33.90 14.27
C THR A 17 16.65 -34.58 15.59
N GLN A 18 17.46 -35.66 15.53
CA GLN A 18 17.94 -36.41 16.69
C GLN A 18 19.34 -35.99 17.14
N GLN A 19 20.01 -35.13 16.37
CA GLN A 19 21.35 -34.68 16.68
C GLN A 19 21.33 -33.65 17.81
N ASN A 20 22.22 -33.83 18.80
CA ASN A 20 22.42 -32.85 19.86
C ASN A 20 23.45 -31.80 19.43
N GLY A 21 23.10 -30.53 19.62
CA GLY A 21 23.99 -29.39 19.38
C GLY A 21 23.77 -28.71 18.03
N LYS A 22 24.62 -27.73 17.74
CA LYS A 22 24.47 -26.87 16.56
C LYS A 22 24.68 -27.66 15.25
N ILE A 23 23.76 -27.47 14.32
CA ILE A 23 23.76 -28.05 12.96
C ILE A 23 24.10 -26.93 11.97
N ASP A 24 24.87 -27.27 10.95
CA ASP A 24 25.20 -26.33 9.87
C ASP A 24 23.96 -26.02 9.01
N ALA A 25 23.69 -24.73 8.77
CA ALA A 25 22.47 -24.29 8.08
C ALA A 25 22.44 -24.69 6.60
N ASP A 26 23.59 -24.73 5.93
CA ASP A 26 23.68 -25.13 4.53
C ASP A 26 23.36 -26.62 4.38
N THR A 27 23.80 -27.44 5.33
CA THR A 27 23.47 -28.88 5.40
C THR A 27 21.95 -29.08 5.51
N VAL A 28 21.26 -28.35 6.40
CA VAL A 28 19.79 -28.45 6.53
C VAL A 28 19.11 -27.96 5.25
N THR A 29 19.62 -26.89 4.63
CA THR A 29 19.08 -26.32 3.38
C THR A 29 19.15 -27.33 2.22
N GLN A 30 20.31 -27.94 2.00
CA GLN A 30 20.52 -28.91 0.91
C GLN A 30 19.64 -30.15 1.08
N LEU A 31 19.40 -30.56 2.32
CA LEU A 31 18.54 -31.70 2.60
C LEU A 31 17.06 -31.35 2.46
N TYR A 32 16.64 -30.19 2.96
CA TYR A 32 15.28 -29.66 2.77
C TYR A 32 14.89 -29.59 1.29
N ASP A 33 15.82 -29.16 0.43
CA ASP A 33 15.59 -29.06 -1.02
C ASP A 33 15.31 -30.41 -1.68
N GLN A 34 15.76 -31.51 -1.07
CA GLN A 34 15.53 -32.87 -1.57
C GLN A 34 14.18 -33.44 -1.12
N LEU A 35 13.62 -33.00 0.01
CA LEU A 35 12.35 -33.48 0.55
C LEU A 35 11.17 -33.24 -0.40
N ARG A 36 10.23 -34.18 -0.44
CA ARG A 36 9.05 -34.13 -1.31
C ARG A 36 8.00 -33.12 -0.81
N PRO A 37 7.15 -32.57 -1.69
CA PRO A 37 6.12 -31.61 -1.30
C PRO A 37 4.96 -32.25 -0.52
N ILE A 38 4.15 -31.41 0.13
CA ILE A 38 2.88 -31.80 0.76
C ILE A 38 1.74 -30.88 0.34
N GLU A 39 0.53 -31.43 0.30
CA GLU A 39 -0.74 -30.74 0.08
C GLU A 39 -1.29 -30.15 1.40
N PRO A 40 -2.08 -29.06 1.39
CA PRO A 40 -2.59 -28.43 2.62
C PRO A 40 -3.39 -29.39 3.50
N SER A 41 -4.16 -30.27 2.87
CA SER A 41 -4.91 -31.33 3.54
C SER A 41 -4.06 -32.27 4.41
N PHE A 42 -2.75 -32.39 4.12
CA PHE A 42 -1.83 -33.19 4.93
C PHE A 42 -1.61 -32.60 6.33
N LEU A 43 -1.61 -31.27 6.47
CA LEU A 43 -1.45 -30.59 7.76
C LEU A 43 -2.76 -30.53 8.56
N CYS A 44 -3.91 -30.49 7.87
CA CYS A 44 -5.23 -30.44 8.49
C CYS A 44 -5.76 -31.81 8.95
N LYS A 45 -5.00 -32.90 8.78
CA LYS A 45 -5.42 -34.25 9.17
C LYS A 45 -5.45 -34.43 10.69
N ASP A 46 -6.26 -35.37 11.16
CA ASP A 46 -6.27 -35.83 12.56
C ASP A 46 -6.40 -34.69 13.59
N GLY A 47 -7.24 -33.70 13.28
CA GLY A 47 -7.47 -32.53 14.14
C GLY A 47 -6.45 -31.39 13.95
N GLY A 48 -5.43 -31.60 13.13
CA GLY A 48 -4.47 -30.57 12.71
C GLY A 48 -3.52 -30.12 13.82
N GLU A 49 -3.37 -30.89 14.90
CA GLU A 49 -2.49 -30.55 16.01
C GLU A 49 -1.07 -31.08 15.79
N TRP A 50 -0.09 -30.17 15.72
CA TRP A 50 1.31 -30.53 15.54
C TRP A 50 2.21 -29.93 16.62
N ASP A 51 3.03 -30.78 17.24
CA ASP A 51 4.05 -30.39 18.20
C ASP A 51 5.27 -29.80 17.48
N GLY A 52 5.68 -28.63 17.95
CA GLY A 52 6.78 -27.85 17.36
C GLY A 52 8.15 -28.26 17.89
N GLY A 53 9.11 -28.38 16.98
CA GLY A 53 10.54 -28.51 17.26
C GLY A 53 11.37 -27.63 16.32
N CYS A 54 12.61 -27.34 16.70
CA CYS A 54 13.54 -26.58 15.86
C CYS A 54 14.87 -27.31 15.67
N LEU A 55 15.51 -27.12 14.52
CA LEU A 55 16.90 -27.52 14.29
C LEU A 55 17.81 -26.38 14.73
N ASP A 56 18.77 -26.65 15.62
CA ASP A 56 19.64 -25.62 16.16
C ASP A 56 20.70 -25.19 15.13
N THR A 57 20.37 -24.26 14.24
CA THR A 57 21.33 -23.68 13.28
C THR A 57 22.04 -22.43 13.84
N GLY A 58 21.79 -22.07 15.10
CA GLY A 58 22.24 -20.81 15.70
C GLY A 58 21.38 -19.59 15.32
N HIS A 59 20.21 -19.79 14.72
CA HIS A 59 19.27 -18.71 14.40
C HIS A 59 18.68 -18.06 15.66
N SER A 60 18.59 -16.73 15.69
CA SER A 60 18.13 -15.96 16.86
C SER A 60 16.70 -16.29 17.33
N GLY A 61 15.86 -16.82 16.44
CA GLY A 61 14.50 -17.27 16.73
C GLY A 61 14.39 -18.46 17.69
N ILE A 62 15.45 -19.28 17.82
CA ILE A 62 15.44 -20.47 18.69
C ILE A 62 15.24 -20.08 20.16
N GLU A 63 15.99 -19.07 20.62
CA GLU A 63 15.89 -18.59 22.01
C GLU A 63 14.54 -17.93 22.31
N MET A 64 13.90 -17.36 21.30
CA MET A 64 12.57 -16.75 21.41
C MET A 64 11.50 -17.83 21.62
N LEU A 65 11.50 -18.91 20.82
CA LEU A 65 10.53 -20.00 20.94
C LEU A 65 10.66 -20.75 22.28
N LYS A 66 11.90 -20.94 22.77
CA LYS A 66 12.14 -21.49 24.12
C LYS A 66 11.53 -20.63 25.22
N LYS A 67 11.71 -19.30 25.14
CA LYS A 67 11.19 -18.37 26.16
C LYS A 67 9.67 -18.32 26.23
N MET A 68 8.98 -18.51 25.11
CA MET A 68 7.51 -18.51 25.07
C MET A 68 6.89 -19.88 25.30
N ASN A 69 7.68 -20.93 25.54
CA ASN A 69 7.22 -22.30 25.73
C ASN A 69 6.36 -22.79 24.55
N TRP A 70 6.88 -22.56 23.32
CA TRP A 70 6.19 -22.89 22.08
C TRP A 70 5.82 -24.38 22.01
N ALA A 71 4.57 -24.65 21.66
CA ALA A 71 3.95 -25.97 21.59
C ALA A 71 3.69 -26.42 20.15
N GLY A 72 4.05 -25.62 19.15
CA GLY A 72 3.78 -25.90 17.74
C GLY A 72 2.59 -25.13 17.18
N GLU A 73 1.83 -25.77 16.31
CA GLU A 73 0.84 -25.14 15.44
C GLU A 73 -0.46 -25.97 15.43
N THR A 74 -1.59 -25.34 15.09
CA THR A 74 -2.87 -26.05 14.92
C THR A 74 -3.58 -25.64 13.63
N PHE A 75 -3.65 -26.55 12.65
CA PHE A 75 -4.26 -26.34 11.34
C PHE A 75 -5.71 -26.83 11.32
N LYS A 76 -6.67 -25.96 11.68
CA LYS A 76 -8.09 -26.33 11.72
C LYS A 76 -8.65 -26.49 10.30
N SER A 77 -8.21 -25.63 9.37
CA SER A 77 -8.53 -25.69 7.96
C SER A 77 -7.47 -24.94 7.13
N GLU A 78 -7.57 -25.01 5.81
CA GLU A 78 -6.71 -24.23 4.91
C GLU A 78 -6.82 -22.71 5.10
N ASN A 79 -7.90 -22.21 5.71
CA ASN A 79 -8.15 -20.79 5.92
C ASN A 79 -8.19 -20.38 7.40
N ASP A 80 -7.91 -21.30 8.33
CA ASP A 80 -7.93 -21.05 9.77
C ASP A 80 -6.85 -21.90 10.46
N VAL A 81 -5.73 -21.27 10.76
CA VAL A 81 -4.58 -21.88 11.44
C VAL A 81 -4.23 -21.05 12.68
N ASP A 82 -4.19 -21.70 13.85
CA ASP A 82 -3.59 -21.12 15.05
C ASP A 82 -2.07 -21.26 14.95
N ALA A 83 -1.43 -20.26 14.35
CA ALA A 83 -0.04 -20.31 13.90
C ALA A 83 1.00 -20.40 15.04
N VAL A 84 0.65 -19.94 16.25
CA VAL A 84 1.53 -20.02 17.42
C VAL A 84 0.76 -20.56 18.61
N MET A 85 1.00 -21.82 18.93
CA MET A 85 0.52 -22.48 20.16
C MET A 85 1.62 -22.44 21.21
N ILE A 86 1.25 -22.20 22.46
CA ILE A 86 2.17 -22.29 23.61
C ILE A 86 1.61 -23.23 24.67
N TYR A 87 2.49 -23.81 25.48
CA TYR A 87 2.09 -24.50 26.70
C TYR A 87 1.96 -23.48 27.84
N ASP A 88 0.76 -23.36 28.40
CA ASP A 88 0.51 -22.50 29.57
C ASP A 88 1.13 -23.08 30.86
N GLN A 89 0.94 -22.39 31.99
CA GLN A 89 1.52 -22.79 33.29
C GLN A 89 1.02 -24.16 33.80
N VAL A 90 -0.11 -24.66 33.28
CA VAL A 90 -0.66 -25.97 33.63
C VAL A 90 -0.40 -27.03 32.55
N GLY A 91 0.37 -26.68 31.51
CA GLY A 91 0.77 -27.57 30.42
C GLY A 91 -0.31 -27.76 29.35
N LYS A 92 -1.28 -26.86 29.25
CA LYS A 92 -2.31 -26.88 28.20
C LYS A 92 -1.84 -26.08 26.98
N ARG A 93 -2.10 -26.59 25.76
CA ARG A 93 -1.90 -25.83 24.51
C ARG A 93 -2.90 -24.68 24.43
N VAL A 94 -2.41 -23.46 24.28
CA VAL A 94 -3.20 -22.24 24.16
C VAL A 94 -2.70 -21.46 22.96
N TRP A 95 -3.62 -21.00 22.11
CA TRP A 95 -3.31 -20.13 20.99
C TRP A 95 -2.93 -18.73 21.48
N LEU A 96 -1.79 -18.24 21.01
CA LEU A 96 -1.26 -16.94 21.35
C LEU A 96 -1.78 -15.87 20.39
N LYS A 97 -2.96 -15.33 20.70
CA LYS A 97 -3.75 -14.42 19.83
C LYS A 97 -2.99 -13.22 19.26
N GLU A 98 -1.98 -12.73 19.98
CA GLU A 98 -1.15 -11.61 19.52
C GLU A 98 -0.39 -11.93 18.22
N TYR A 99 -0.10 -13.21 17.95
CA TYR A 99 0.53 -13.65 16.69
C TYR A 99 -0.44 -13.75 15.51
N GLY A 100 -1.74 -13.54 15.74
CA GLY A 100 -2.78 -13.67 14.73
C GLY A 100 -3.09 -15.12 14.34
N ASN A 101 -3.90 -15.27 13.30
CA ASN A 101 -4.12 -16.53 12.61
C ASN A 101 -3.16 -16.64 11.41
N ALA A 102 -3.26 -17.76 10.70
CA ALA A 102 -2.60 -17.96 9.41
C ALA A 102 -3.47 -18.76 8.45
N GLN A 103 -3.05 -18.82 7.18
CA GLN A 103 -3.70 -19.57 6.11
C GLN A 103 -2.68 -20.45 5.37
N LEU A 104 -3.15 -21.58 4.83
CA LEU A 104 -2.36 -22.48 4.00
C LEU A 104 -2.56 -22.18 2.51
N ARG A 105 -1.48 -22.07 1.75
CA ARG A 105 -1.51 -21.93 0.29
C ARG A 105 -0.43 -22.79 -0.34
N GLU A 106 -0.70 -23.32 -1.53
CA GLU A 106 0.36 -23.92 -2.35
C GLU A 106 1.25 -22.84 -2.97
N ILE A 107 2.53 -22.83 -2.63
CA ILE A 107 3.50 -21.84 -3.10
C ILE A 107 4.70 -22.55 -3.73
N LYS A 108 5.10 -22.09 -4.93
CA LYS A 108 6.38 -22.49 -5.54
C LYS A 108 7.53 -21.86 -4.76
N PHE A 109 8.28 -22.69 -4.04
CA PHE A 109 9.44 -22.27 -3.28
C PHE A 109 10.61 -23.22 -3.53
N ARG A 110 11.78 -22.67 -3.86
CA ARG A 110 13.00 -23.43 -4.19
C ARG A 110 12.75 -24.56 -5.21
N GLY A 111 12.02 -24.22 -6.28
CA GLY A 111 11.76 -25.12 -7.41
C GLY A 111 10.61 -26.13 -7.23
N LYS A 112 9.97 -26.21 -6.05
CA LYS A 112 8.87 -27.16 -5.78
C LYS A 112 7.64 -26.44 -5.23
N ILE A 113 6.45 -26.73 -5.76
CA ILE A 113 5.16 -26.30 -5.20
C ILE A 113 4.89 -27.16 -3.96
N SER A 114 4.63 -26.52 -2.82
CA SER A 114 4.25 -27.17 -1.55
C SER A 114 3.27 -26.29 -0.81
N THR A 115 2.63 -26.86 0.20
CA THR A 115 1.99 -26.10 1.27
C THR A 115 2.96 -25.13 1.94
N ALA A 116 2.53 -23.89 2.05
CA ALA A 116 3.11 -22.85 2.87
C ALA A 116 2.04 -22.26 3.80
N MET A 117 2.41 -21.94 5.03
CA MET A 117 1.59 -21.18 5.95
C MET A 117 1.99 -19.70 5.91
N ILE A 118 1.00 -18.82 5.76
CA ILE A 118 1.17 -17.36 5.68
C ILE A 118 0.50 -16.75 6.91
N TYR A 119 1.27 -16.04 7.73
CA TYR A 119 0.75 -15.38 8.92
C TYR A 119 -0.02 -14.11 8.54
N ASP A 120 -1.18 -13.89 9.16
CA ASP A 120 -2.03 -12.73 8.84
C ASP A 120 -1.40 -11.42 9.34
N ASN A 121 -0.77 -11.46 10.51
CA ASN A 121 -0.30 -10.26 11.22
C ASN A 121 1.21 -10.02 11.09
N TYR A 122 1.97 -10.98 10.56
CA TYR A 122 3.43 -10.92 10.51
C TYR A 122 3.92 -11.33 9.11
N PRO A 123 4.99 -10.71 8.58
CA PRO A 123 5.53 -11.05 7.27
C PRO A 123 6.39 -12.32 7.35
N ILE A 124 5.78 -13.41 7.84
CA ILE A 124 6.38 -14.73 8.05
C ILE A 124 5.68 -15.70 7.11
N ILE A 125 6.48 -16.52 6.41
CA ILE A 125 5.98 -17.62 5.59
C ILE A 125 6.75 -18.88 5.96
N ASP A 126 6.03 -19.92 6.35
CA ASP A 126 6.57 -21.24 6.68
C ASP A 126 6.33 -22.18 5.50
N HIS A 127 7.37 -22.60 4.81
CA HIS A 127 7.28 -23.51 3.67
C HIS A 127 7.47 -24.95 4.15
N PHE A 128 6.50 -25.84 3.92
CA PHE A 128 6.52 -27.20 4.46
C PHE A 128 6.96 -28.25 3.43
N ARG A 129 7.67 -29.28 3.90
CA ARG A 129 8.05 -30.48 3.14
C ARG A 129 7.78 -31.75 3.94
N TYR A 130 7.51 -32.83 3.23
CA TYR A 130 7.24 -34.13 3.85
C TYR A 130 8.52 -34.72 4.45
N VAL A 131 8.41 -35.34 5.62
CA VAL A 131 9.45 -36.23 6.18
C VAL A 131 8.89 -37.63 6.40
N ASN A 132 7.79 -37.77 7.13
CA ASN A 132 7.02 -39.02 7.22
C ASN A 132 5.56 -38.69 7.53
N ASP A 133 4.71 -39.72 7.67
CA ASP A 133 3.29 -39.50 7.97
C ASP A 133 3.06 -38.73 9.28
N ASN A 134 4.02 -38.71 10.20
CA ASN A 134 3.89 -38.02 11.48
C ASN A 134 4.86 -36.84 11.62
N MET A 135 5.58 -36.45 10.57
CA MET A 135 6.57 -35.38 10.62
C MET A 135 6.67 -34.61 9.31
N VAL A 136 6.72 -33.28 9.44
CA VAL A 136 7.04 -32.37 8.35
C VAL A 136 8.22 -31.48 8.73
N SER A 137 8.98 -31.05 7.73
CA SER A 137 9.97 -29.99 7.87
C SER A 137 9.34 -28.67 7.43
N ALA A 138 9.67 -27.57 8.11
CA ALA A 138 9.38 -26.22 7.66
C ALA A 138 10.64 -25.36 7.56
N MET A 139 10.71 -24.61 6.46
CA MET A 139 11.66 -23.51 6.26
C MET A 139 10.90 -22.19 6.39
N SER A 140 11.20 -21.46 7.46
CA SER A 140 10.53 -20.21 7.84
C SER A 140 11.33 -18.99 7.40
N LEU A 141 10.68 -18.11 6.65
CA LEU A 141 11.23 -16.85 6.19
C LEU A 141 10.47 -15.69 6.81
N ASN A 142 11.20 -14.76 7.42
CA ASN A 142 10.64 -13.53 7.96
C ASN A 142 11.24 -12.34 7.20
N LYS A 143 10.42 -11.54 6.49
CA LYS A 143 10.94 -10.42 5.69
C LYS A 143 11.68 -9.36 6.53
N ASN A 144 11.42 -9.29 7.84
CA ASN A 144 12.02 -8.32 8.75
C ASN A 144 13.24 -8.86 9.51
N LYS A 145 13.66 -10.12 9.30
CA LYS A 145 14.82 -10.71 9.97
C LYS A 145 15.70 -11.45 8.97
N GLU A 146 17.00 -11.20 9.02
CA GLU A 146 17.96 -11.97 8.23
C GLU A 146 18.13 -13.39 8.79
N GLY A 147 18.31 -14.34 7.88
CA GLY A 147 18.50 -15.75 8.20
C GLY A 147 17.26 -16.60 7.93
N THR A 148 17.48 -17.90 7.77
CA THR A 148 16.44 -18.90 7.60
C THR A 148 16.26 -19.67 8.89
N PHE A 149 15.02 -19.79 9.35
CA PHE A 149 14.70 -20.60 10.51
C PHE A 149 14.17 -21.96 10.07
N PHE A 150 14.63 -23.03 10.72
CA PHE A 150 14.27 -24.40 10.40
C PHE A 150 13.51 -25.03 11.55
N GLN A 151 12.31 -25.52 11.23
CA GLN A 151 11.43 -26.19 12.17
C GLN A 151 11.08 -27.59 11.69
N GLN A 152 10.73 -28.44 12.65
CA GLN A 152 10.10 -29.73 12.42
C GLN A 152 8.80 -29.77 13.22
N LEU A 153 7.72 -30.21 12.59
CA LEU A 153 6.43 -30.40 13.25
C LEU A 153 6.12 -31.89 13.30
N CYS A 154 5.67 -32.38 14.45
CA CYS A 154 5.28 -33.78 14.66
C CYS A 154 3.79 -33.90 15.01
N ALA A 155 3.06 -34.82 14.40
CA ALA A 155 1.63 -35.00 14.71
C ALA A 155 1.43 -35.43 16.18
N CYS A 156 0.52 -34.76 16.91
CA CYS A 156 0.36 -34.93 18.37
C CYS A 156 -0.12 -36.32 18.82
N ASP A 157 -0.68 -37.14 17.92
CA ASP A 157 -1.21 -38.48 18.22
C ASP A 157 -0.17 -39.62 18.15
N CYS A 158 1.12 -39.29 18.09
CA CYS A 158 2.15 -40.28 18.33
C CYS A 158 2.23 -40.63 19.82
N ASN A 159 2.07 -41.91 20.17
CA ASN A 159 2.36 -42.49 21.50
C ASN A 159 3.84 -42.34 21.97
N ILE A 160 4.61 -41.39 21.39
CA ILE A 160 6.02 -41.14 21.61
C ILE A 160 6.27 -39.63 21.52
N ASN A 161 6.78 -39.01 22.59
CA ASN A 161 7.24 -37.63 22.60
C ASN A 161 8.63 -37.53 21.93
N PRO A 162 8.79 -36.88 20.77
CA PRO A 162 10.06 -36.86 20.03
C PRO A 162 11.16 -36.02 20.70
N CYS A 163 10.82 -35.11 21.62
CA CYS A 163 11.79 -34.19 22.22
C CYS A 163 12.52 -34.75 23.45
N THR A 164 12.12 -35.90 24.00
CA THR A 164 12.69 -36.41 25.28
C THR A 164 12.95 -37.90 25.38
N ASN A 165 12.52 -38.72 24.40
CA ASN A 165 12.74 -40.17 24.39
C ASN A 165 12.32 -40.87 25.72
N ARG A 166 11.19 -40.48 26.31
CA ARG A 166 10.61 -41.11 27.51
C ARG A 166 9.15 -41.52 27.31
N PRO A 167 8.71 -42.72 27.76
CA PRO A 167 7.29 -43.03 27.85
C PRO A 167 6.62 -42.23 28.98
N TYR A 168 5.38 -41.78 28.76
CA TYR A 168 4.54 -41.15 29.78
C TYR A 168 4.51 -42.00 31.06
N THR A 169 4.93 -41.42 32.19
CA THR A 169 5.03 -42.18 33.44
C THR A 169 3.63 -42.43 34.03
N LYS A 170 3.49 -43.57 34.72
CA LYS A 170 2.28 -44.06 35.41
C LYS A 170 1.62 -43.03 36.36
N ARG A 171 2.30 -41.94 36.72
CA ARG A 171 1.76 -40.81 37.50
C ARG A 171 0.82 -39.90 36.71
N GLN A 172 0.99 -39.75 35.40
CA GLN A 172 0.09 -38.92 34.57
C GLN A 172 -1.25 -39.60 34.28
N LYS A 173 -1.29 -40.94 34.25
CA LYS A 173 -2.54 -41.72 34.16
C LYS A 173 -3.44 -41.59 35.41
N ILE A 174 -2.85 -41.36 36.58
CA ILE A 174 -3.60 -41.22 37.85
C ILE A 174 -4.21 -39.82 37.98
N LEU A 175 -3.56 -38.79 37.43
CA LEU A 175 -4.06 -37.41 37.49
C LEU A 175 -5.28 -37.20 36.58
N ILE A 176 -5.31 -37.84 35.41
CA ILE A 176 -6.43 -37.76 34.46
C ILE A 176 -7.67 -38.49 35.01
N ALA A 177 -7.51 -39.63 35.68
CA ALA A 177 -8.63 -40.34 36.32
C ALA A 177 -9.23 -39.55 37.50
N ALA A 178 -8.40 -38.84 38.28
CA ALA A 178 -8.87 -38.03 39.41
C ALA A 178 -9.66 -36.78 38.96
N VAL A 179 -9.25 -36.13 37.86
CA VAL A 179 -9.93 -34.95 37.32
C VAL A 179 -11.27 -35.31 36.69
N VAL A 180 -11.38 -36.46 36.01
CA VAL A 180 -12.65 -36.95 35.45
C VAL A 180 -13.65 -37.32 36.55
N ILE A 181 -13.19 -37.91 37.67
CA ILE A 181 -14.06 -38.19 38.83
C ILE A 181 -14.55 -36.91 39.51
N LEU A 182 -13.70 -35.88 39.61
CA LEU A 182 -14.08 -34.58 40.19
C LEU A 182 -15.14 -33.86 39.34
N ILE A 183 -15.01 -33.91 38.01
CA ILE A 183 -15.97 -33.31 37.07
C ILE A 183 -17.32 -34.05 37.13
N ILE A 184 -17.33 -35.38 37.25
CA ILE A 184 -18.56 -36.17 37.42
C ILE A 184 -19.27 -35.84 38.74
N ILE A 185 -18.53 -35.61 39.83
CA ILE A 185 -19.10 -35.22 41.14
C ILE A 185 -19.71 -33.81 41.08
N VAL A 186 -19.07 -32.86 40.40
CA VAL A 186 -19.59 -31.48 40.25
C VAL A 186 -20.84 -31.45 39.36
N ILE A 187 -20.88 -32.27 38.30
CA ILE A 187 -22.06 -32.39 37.42
C ILE A 187 -23.23 -33.09 38.14
N LEU A 188 -22.97 -34.11 38.97
CA LEU A 188 -24.00 -34.76 39.80
C LEU A 188 -24.55 -33.84 40.90
N ALA A 189 -23.73 -32.94 41.45
CA ALA A 189 -24.16 -31.96 42.44
C ALA A 189 -24.98 -30.80 41.84
N ALA A 190 -24.73 -30.42 40.58
CA ALA A 190 -25.42 -29.34 39.88
C ALA A 190 -26.81 -29.75 39.32
N VAL A 191 -27.10 -31.05 39.22
CA VAL A 191 -28.37 -31.57 38.69
C VAL A 191 -29.44 -31.78 39.78
N LEU A 192 -29.11 -31.62 41.07
CA LEU A 192 -30.03 -31.90 42.18
C LEU A 192 -30.53 -30.69 43.00
N ILE A 193 -30.26 -29.45 42.57
CA ILE A 193 -30.80 -28.26 43.27
C ILE A 193 -31.30 -27.23 42.25
N PRO A 194 -32.52 -27.43 41.70
CA PRO A 194 -33.49 -26.35 41.78
C PRO A 194 -34.94 -26.86 41.92
N VAL A 195 -35.38 -27.11 43.15
CA VAL A 195 -36.80 -26.99 43.52
C VAL A 195 -36.84 -26.30 44.88
N PHE A 196 -36.72 -24.98 44.90
CA PHE A 196 -37.46 -24.12 45.84
C PHE A 196 -37.21 -22.64 45.53
N ILE A 197 -38.31 -21.90 45.41
CA ILE A 197 -38.45 -20.45 45.60
C ILE A 197 -38.19 -19.57 44.35
N LEU A 198 -39.22 -19.56 43.50
CA LEU A 198 -39.80 -18.30 43.02
C LEU A 198 -40.45 -17.58 44.22
N THR A 199 -40.02 -16.34 44.50
CA THR A 199 -40.85 -15.13 44.66
C THR A 199 -40.18 -14.06 45.55
N ARG A 200 -40.32 -12.81 45.09
CA ARG A 200 -40.27 -11.51 45.79
C ARG A 200 -39.01 -10.64 45.66
N LYS A 201 -39.32 -9.48 45.06
CA LYS A 201 -39.04 -8.08 45.47
C LYS A 201 -37.77 -7.38 44.97
N LYS A 202 -38.06 -6.34 44.17
CA LYS A 202 -37.37 -5.05 44.02
C LYS A 202 -36.74 -4.52 45.32
N THR A 203 -35.51 -4.04 45.20
CA THR A 203 -34.91 -2.82 45.80
C THR A 203 -33.56 -2.61 45.09
N THR A 204 -33.41 -1.59 44.23
CA THR A 204 -32.71 -0.30 44.47
C THR A 204 -31.31 -0.45 45.05
N ASP A 205 -30.28 -0.14 44.25
CA ASP A 205 -28.97 0.30 44.73
C ASP A 205 -28.41 1.45 43.87
N SER A 206 -27.76 2.36 44.59
CA SER A 206 -27.31 3.71 44.23
C SER A 206 -26.11 3.74 43.26
N PRO A 207 -25.87 4.87 42.56
CA PRO A 207 -24.81 4.96 41.57
C PRO A 207 -23.44 5.12 42.25
N VAL A 208 -22.49 4.29 41.83
CA VAL A 208 -21.06 4.53 42.08
C VAL A 208 -20.64 5.70 41.20
N SER A 209 -20.15 6.75 41.86
CA SER A 209 -19.60 7.95 41.22
C SER A 209 -18.32 7.56 40.48
N THR A 210 -18.43 7.37 39.17
CA THR A 210 -17.28 7.41 38.27
C THR A 210 -17.02 8.87 37.95
N THR A 211 -15.91 9.40 38.45
CA THR A 211 -15.42 10.73 38.13
C THR A 211 -15.11 10.77 36.64
N VAL A 212 -16.09 11.21 35.84
CA VAL A 212 -15.90 11.51 34.42
C VAL A 212 -15.05 12.77 34.37
N PHE A 213 -13.78 12.62 33.98
CA PHE A 213 -13.03 13.74 33.45
C PHE A 213 -13.68 14.13 32.13
N THR A 214 -14.59 15.10 32.18
CA THR A 214 -15.05 15.82 31.00
C THR A 214 -13.90 16.69 30.51
N THR A 215 -13.00 16.11 29.72
CA THR A 215 -12.34 16.90 28.69
C THR A 215 -13.40 17.19 27.64
N THR A 216 -13.58 18.47 27.34
CA THR A 216 -14.36 18.94 26.20
C THR A 216 -13.68 18.46 24.91
N ASN A 217 -13.84 17.18 24.58
CA ASN A 217 -13.39 16.62 23.33
C ASN A 217 -14.49 16.88 22.31
N SER A 218 -14.26 17.87 21.44
CA SER A 218 -14.92 17.89 20.14
C SER A 218 -14.82 16.49 19.52
N PRO A 219 -15.86 16.00 18.83
CA PRO A 219 -15.81 14.68 18.20
C PRO A 219 -14.56 14.58 17.32
N ILE A 220 -13.81 13.48 17.47
CA ILE A 220 -12.63 13.20 16.67
C ILE A 220 -13.06 13.20 15.20
N SER A 221 -12.44 14.05 14.39
CA SER A 221 -12.76 14.12 12.97
C SER A 221 -12.37 12.81 12.28
N THR A 222 -13.26 12.30 11.43
CA THR A 222 -13.03 11.12 10.61
C THR A 222 -12.27 11.42 9.31
N THR A 223 -12.05 12.70 9.01
CA THR A 223 -11.44 13.17 7.75
C THR A 223 -10.18 14.02 7.97
N VAL A 224 -9.99 14.57 9.18
CA VAL A 224 -8.84 15.42 9.50
C VAL A 224 -7.84 14.62 10.35
N PHE A 225 -6.63 14.45 9.82
CA PHE A 225 -5.53 13.74 10.46
C PHE A 225 -4.51 14.73 10.96
N THR A 226 -4.38 14.89 12.28
CA THR A 226 -3.54 15.93 12.90
C THR A 226 -2.41 15.35 13.74
N THR A 227 -1.24 15.97 13.69
CA THR A 227 -0.07 15.71 14.54
C THR A 227 0.57 17.04 14.97
N ASP A 228 1.27 17.06 16.10
CA ASP A 228 2.04 18.21 16.57
C ASP A 228 3.48 18.25 16.03
N LYS A 229 3.92 17.14 15.41
CA LYS A 229 5.28 16.97 14.88
C LYS A 229 5.26 16.30 13.51
N LEU A 230 6.12 16.80 12.63
CA LEU A 230 6.41 16.15 11.35
C LEU A 230 7.19 14.84 11.57
N PRO A 231 6.96 13.82 10.71
CA PRO A 231 7.75 12.60 10.75
C PRO A 231 9.21 12.89 10.45
N SER A 232 10.13 12.19 11.13
CA SER A 232 11.58 12.38 10.96
C SER A 232 12.33 11.06 10.91
N ASN A 233 13.36 11.02 10.07
CA ASN A 233 14.35 9.93 9.99
C ASN A 233 15.57 10.16 10.91
N GLY A 234 15.51 11.17 11.79
CA GLY A 234 16.57 11.56 12.72
C GLY A 234 17.34 12.81 12.30
N THR A 235 17.40 13.13 11.00
CA THR A 235 18.13 14.32 10.48
C THR A 235 17.27 15.25 9.64
N SER A 236 16.24 14.73 8.98
CA SER A 236 15.32 15.49 8.13
C SER A 236 13.88 14.98 8.26
N ILE A 237 12.96 15.58 7.50
CA ILE A 237 11.59 15.09 7.35
C ILE A 237 11.64 13.74 6.65
N ASP A 238 10.92 12.74 7.18
CA ASP A 238 10.77 11.45 6.51
C ASP A 238 9.65 11.51 5.46
N TYR A 239 10.03 11.80 4.22
CA TYR A 239 9.09 11.94 3.09
C TYR A 239 8.36 10.64 2.72
N ARG A 240 8.79 9.47 3.21
CA ARG A 240 8.11 8.19 2.93
C ARG A 240 6.72 8.13 3.57
N ILE A 241 6.57 8.79 4.72
CA ILE A 241 5.33 8.81 5.50
C ILE A 241 4.70 10.20 5.59
N MET A 242 5.19 11.15 4.79
CA MET A 242 4.53 12.45 4.61
C MET A 242 3.31 12.31 3.70
N PRO A 243 2.20 13.02 4.00
CA PRO A 243 1.06 13.06 3.10
C PRO A 243 1.41 13.81 1.81
N TYR A 244 0.66 13.52 0.75
CA TYR A 244 0.72 14.26 -0.50
C TYR A 244 -0.63 14.87 -0.82
N VAL A 245 -0.61 15.91 -1.65
CA VAL A 245 -1.80 16.53 -2.25
C VAL A 245 -1.73 16.38 -3.76
N GLY A 246 -2.87 16.12 -4.39
CA GLY A 246 -2.95 15.87 -5.83
C GLY A 246 -4.36 16.00 -6.39
N ASN A 247 -4.45 16.13 -7.71
CA ASN A 247 -5.71 16.30 -8.44
C ASN A 247 -5.78 15.44 -9.72
N GLY A 248 -4.98 14.36 -9.79
CA GLY A 248 -4.87 13.51 -10.97
C GLY A 248 -4.13 14.09 -12.18
N HIS A 249 -3.80 15.39 -12.16
CA HIS A 249 -2.92 16.00 -13.15
C HIS A 249 -1.56 16.35 -12.57
N ILE A 250 -1.53 16.97 -11.39
CA ILE A 250 -0.32 17.23 -10.62
C ILE A 250 -0.45 16.66 -9.21
N ALA A 251 0.67 16.26 -8.63
CA ALA A 251 0.74 15.91 -7.23
C ALA A 251 2.13 16.18 -6.64
N THR A 252 2.20 16.38 -5.33
CA THR A 252 3.45 16.52 -4.60
C THR A 252 3.32 15.96 -3.19
N VAL A 253 4.35 15.25 -2.73
CA VAL A 253 4.51 14.95 -1.30
C VAL A 253 4.78 16.28 -0.61
N VAL A 254 4.03 16.58 0.45
CA VAL A 254 4.14 17.88 1.10
C VAL A 254 5.57 18.10 1.61
N PHE A 255 6.15 19.24 1.24
CA PHE A 255 7.54 19.65 1.51
C PHE A 255 8.62 18.87 0.78
N SER A 256 8.28 17.96 -0.13
CA SER A 256 9.30 17.35 -0.97
C SER A 256 9.85 18.36 -1.99
N ASP A 257 11.03 18.02 -2.47
CA ASP A 257 11.80 18.64 -3.53
C ASP A 257 11.17 18.51 -4.92
N PHE A 258 10.13 17.67 -5.10
CA PHE A 258 9.55 17.41 -6.42
C PHE A 258 8.02 17.47 -6.51
N ILE A 259 7.55 17.90 -7.67
CA ILE A 259 6.18 17.82 -8.17
C ILE A 259 6.18 16.80 -9.32
N TYR A 260 5.09 16.08 -9.48
CA TYR A 260 4.89 15.12 -10.55
C TYR A 260 3.66 15.50 -11.38
N MET A 261 3.68 15.18 -12.67
CA MET A 261 2.60 15.46 -13.60
C MET A 261 2.16 14.20 -14.36
N ASN A 262 0.85 14.03 -14.53
CA ASN A 262 0.25 12.96 -15.29
C ASN A 262 0.80 12.92 -16.73
N GLY A 263 1.30 11.75 -17.13
CA GLY A 263 1.84 11.52 -18.48
C GLY A 263 3.24 12.07 -18.74
N LEU A 264 3.91 12.66 -17.75
CA LEU A 264 5.26 13.19 -17.90
C LEU A 264 6.29 12.19 -17.38
N TYR A 265 7.00 11.55 -18.30
CA TYR A 265 8.01 10.53 -18.03
C TYR A 265 9.35 10.92 -18.65
N ASN A 266 10.44 10.42 -18.07
CA ASN A 266 11.80 10.55 -18.54
C ASN A 266 12.49 9.18 -18.48
N GLY A 267 13.41 8.90 -19.41
CA GLY A 267 14.11 7.62 -19.53
C GLY A 267 13.52 6.73 -20.61
N GLU A 268 14.37 5.93 -21.27
CA GLU A 268 14.02 5.04 -22.38
C GLU A 268 13.72 3.61 -21.91
N ASN A 269 12.59 3.04 -22.34
CA ASN A 269 12.15 1.68 -22.04
C ASN A 269 12.23 1.35 -20.54
N GLY A 270 13.05 0.35 -20.14
CA GLY A 270 13.19 -0.09 -18.74
C GLY A 270 13.77 0.93 -17.77
N THR A 271 14.22 2.10 -18.25
CA THR A 271 14.62 3.24 -17.42
C THR A 271 13.58 4.36 -17.37
N SER A 272 12.41 4.17 -18.00
CA SER A 272 11.31 5.12 -17.86
C SER A 272 10.90 5.27 -16.39
N HIS A 273 10.62 6.50 -15.98
CA HIS A 273 10.12 6.86 -14.66
C HIS A 273 9.41 8.22 -14.73
N ARG A 274 8.53 8.53 -13.77
CA ARG A 274 7.88 9.85 -13.73
C ARG A 274 8.92 10.95 -13.61
N ALA A 275 8.89 11.92 -14.51
CA ALA A 275 9.88 12.98 -14.53
C ALA A 275 9.75 13.86 -13.27
N ARG A 276 10.86 14.07 -12.57
CA ARG A 276 10.93 14.85 -11.33
C ARG A 276 10.96 16.34 -11.63
N ILE A 277 9.86 17.05 -11.43
CA ILE A 277 9.77 18.50 -11.62
C ILE A 277 10.17 19.21 -10.32
N PRO A 278 11.14 20.14 -10.30
CA PRO A 278 11.57 20.77 -9.05
C PRO A 278 10.42 21.54 -8.39
N SER A 279 10.26 21.34 -7.09
CA SER A 279 9.16 21.90 -6.30
C SER A 279 9.45 23.33 -5.88
N THR A 280 8.62 24.24 -6.36
CA THR A 280 8.52 25.64 -5.92
C THR A 280 7.90 25.80 -4.52
N HIS A 281 7.43 24.69 -3.94
CA HIS A 281 6.79 24.62 -2.63
C HIS A 281 7.70 23.99 -1.55
N ASN A 282 8.93 23.65 -1.90
CA ASN A 282 9.93 23.11 -0.96
C ASN A 282 10.63 24.23 -0.17
N TRP A 283 9.93 24.77 0.83
CA TRP A 283 10.49 25.76 1.74
C TRP A 283 9.83 25.70 3.11
N GLN A 284 10.54 26.18 4.13
CA GLN A 284 10.11 26.15 5.53
C GLN A 284 10.23 27.52 6.19
N PHE A 285 9.46 27.73 7.25
CA PHE A 285 9.60 28.92 8.10
C PHE A 285 10.77 28.74 9.07
N ASN A 286 11.71 29.68 9.07
CA ASN A 286 12.87 29.67 9.96
C ASN A 286 12.60 30.52 11.21
N THR A 287 11.60 30.13 11.97
CA THR A 287 11.16 30.85 13.18
C THR A 287 10.89 29.87 14.31
N LYS A 288 10.96 30.39 15.55
CA LYS A 288 10.61 29.62 16.75
C LYS A 288 9.15 29.16 16.67
N ARG A 289 8.89 27.96 17.17
CA ARG A 289 7.55 27.35 17.24
C ARG A 289 7.26 27.04 18.70
N VAL A 290 6.42 27.86 19.34
CA VAL A 290 5.92 27.63 20.71
C VAL A 290 4.88 26.50 20.70
N SER A 291 4.04 26.49 19.67
CA SER A 291 3.14 25.37 19.37
C SER A 291 3.07 25.16 17.87
N ALA A 292 2.84 23.92 17.44
CA ALA A 292 2.66 23.56 16.04
C ALA A 292 1.61 22.46 15.90
N SER A 293 0.93 22.47 14.76
CA SER A 293 -0.07 21.49 14.34
C SER A 293 0.05 21.30 12.85
N TYR A 294 0.11 20.07 12.40
CA TYR A 294 0.15 19.67 11.00
C TYR A 294 -1.05 18.77 10.76
N SER A 295 -1.84 19.08 9.74
CA SER A 295 -3.06 18.35 9.46
C SER A 295 -3.25 18.08 7.97
N LEU A 296 -3.67 16.87 7.62
CA LEU A 296 -4.24 16.57 6.31
C LEU A 296 -5.75 16.44 6.46
N ASP A 297 -6.50 17.29 5.77
CA ASP A 297 -7.94 17.12 5.59
C ASP A 297 -8.18 16.36 4.28
N VAL A 298 -8.62 15.10 4.39
CA VAL A 298 -8.91 14.27 3.21
C VAL A 298 -10.25 14.59 2.58
N GLU A 299 -11.17 15.26 3.29
CA GLU A 299 -12.44 15.71 2.73
C GLU A 299 -12.22 16.84 1.73
N THR A 300 -11.19 17.67 1.94
CA THR A 300 -10.86 18.80 1.08
C THR A 300 -9.50 18.70 0.41
N CYS A 301 -8.78 17.57 0.51
CA CYS A 301 -7.41 17.39 -0.02
C CYS A 301 -6.46 18.56 0.29
N THR A 302 -6.52 19.05 1.52
CA THR A 302 -5.75 20.23 1.95
C THR A 302 -4.82 19.84 3.07
N PHE A 303 -3.52 20.06 2.87
CA PHE A 303 -2.57 20.03 3.98
C PHE A 303 -2.53 21.40 4.65
N THR A 304 -2.63 21.44 5.97
CA THR A 304 -2.55 22.66 6.77
C THR A 304 -1.50 22.54 7.86
N GLU A 305 -0.55 23.47 7.86
CA GLU A 305 0.39 23.71 8.96
C GLU A 305 -0.07 24.96 9.72
N ARG A 306 -0.19 24.84 11.04
CA ARG A 306 -0.41 25.97 11.96
C ARG A 306 0.69 25.98 12.98
N PHE A 307 1.25 27.15 13.26
CA PHE A 307 2.12 27.31 14.42
C PHE A 307 2.06 28.72 14.97
N GLU A 308 2.41 28.85 16.23
CA GLU A 308 2.46 30.12 16.95
C GLU A 308 3.86 30.32 17.51
N ASP A 309 4.36 31.55 17.36
CA ASP A 309 5.49 32.10 18.08
C ASP A 309 5.01 33.23 19.01
N ASP A 310 5.89 33.80 19.81
CA ASP A 310 5.61 34.85 20.79
C ASP A 310 5.01 36.13 20.16
N ILE A 311 5.22 36.35 18.86
CA ILE A 311 4.81 37.56 18.14
C ILE A 311 3.84 37.34 16.97
N VAL A 312 3.74 36.11 16.46
CA VAL A 312 2.99 35.81 15.23
C VAL A 312 2.36 34.42 15.27
N ARG A 313 1.14 34.31 14.74
CA ARG A 313 0.47 33.05 14.38
C ARG A 313 0.50 32.88 12.88
N ILE A 314 0.82 31.68 12.43
CA ILE A 314 0.93 31.36 11.00
C ILE A 314 0.03 30.18 10.69
N GLU A 315 -0.75 30.32 9.62
CA GLU A 315 -1.47 29.22 8.99
C GLU A 315 -1.03 29.13 7.53
N ARG A 316 -0.51 27.95 7.14
CA ARG A 316 -0.15 27.61 5.77
C ARG A 316 -1.05 26.49 5.27
N ARG A 317 -1.75 26.69 4.14
CA ARG A 317 -2.52 25.65 3.43
C ARG A 317 -1.87 25.33 2.09
N ILE A 318 -1.73 24.06 1.76
CA ILE A 318 -1.16 23.57 0.51
C ILE A 318 -2.17 22.61 -0.14
N PHE A 319 -2.51 22.85 -1.40
CA PHE A 319 -3.47 22.02 -2.14
C PHE A 319 -3.27 22.11 -3.66
N ALA A 320 -3.56 21.02 -4.36
CA ALA A 320 -3.65 20.98 -5.82
C ALA A 320 -5.10 21.24 -6.24
N SER A 321 -5.33 22.29 -7.04
CA SER A 321 -6.69 22.76 -7.33
C SER A 321 -7.49 21.73 -8.14
N GLN A 322 -8.75 21.52 -7.76
CA GLN A 322 -9.68 20.73 -8.56
C GLN A 322 -10.30 21.58 -9.68
N GLU A 323 -10.35 22.91 -9.50
CA GLU A 323 -10.97 23.84 -10.44
C GLU A 323 -10.10 24.07 -11.68
N TYR A 324 -8.77 24.16 -11.50
CA TYR A 324 -7.79 24.18 -12.57
C TYR A 324 -6.67 23.20 -12.25
N THR A 325 -6.55 22.15 -13.06
CA THR A 325 -5.69 21.00 -12.75
C THR A 325 -4.20 21.33 -12.77
N GLU A 326 -3.80 22.39 -13.48
CA GLU A 326 -2.41 22.86 -13.58
C GLU A 326 -1.90 23.52 -12.29
N LEU A 327 -2.79 23.87 -11.34
CA LEU A 327 -2.45 24.71 -10.19
C LEU A 327 -2.13 23.92 -8.92
N LEU A 328 -0.94 24.17 -8.37
CA LEU A 328 -0.55 23.88 -6.99
C LEU A 328 -0.43 25.21 -6.24
N LEU A 329 -1.17 25.34 -5.14
CA LEU A 329 -1.32 26.60 -4.42
C LEU A 329 -0.85 26.46 -2.97
N THR A 330 -0.16 27.48 -2.48
CA THR A 330 0.14 27.66 -1.06
C THR A 330 -0.36 29.00 -0.54
N HIS A 331 -1.30 28.94 0.41
CA HIS A 331 -1.83 30.12 1.09
C HIS A 331 -1.12 30.25 2.43
N VAL A 332 -0.63 31.44 2.75
CA VAL A 332 -0.03 31.72 4.06
C VAL A 332 -0.69 32.93 4.68
N THR A 333 -1.38 32.73 5.79
CA THR A 333 -1.90 33.83 6.60
C THR A 333 -1.03 34.00 7.83
N ILE A 334 -0.43 35.18 7.96
CA ILE A 334 0.32 35.59 9.16
C ILE A 334 -0.56 36.55 9.96
N THR A 335 -0.70 36.31 11.27
CA THR A 335 -1.54 37.07 12.19
C THR A 335 -0.72 37.54 13.37
N ARG A 336 -0.83 38.82 13.74
CA ARG A 336 -0.13 39.40 14.88
C ARG A 336 -0.61 38.77 16.19
N ALA A 337 0.31 38.17 16.95
CA ALA A 337 0.02 37.63 18.28
C ALA A 337 0.41 38.61 19.42
N THR A 338 1.34 39.53 19.14
CA THR A 338 1.80 40.56 20.10
C THR A 338 0.94 41.83 20.08
N SER A 339 0.83 42.52 21.22
CA SER A 339 0.22 43.87 21.28
C SER A 339 1.12 44.97 20.70
N LYS A 340 2.40 44.70 20.45
CA LYS A 340 3.35 45.68 19.91
C LYS A 340 3.06 45.97 18.42
N LYS A 341 2.89 47.25 18.10
CA LYS A 341 2.74 47.76 16.73
C LYS A 341 4.10 48.01 16.08
N GLN A 342 4.70 46.93 15.60
CA GLN A 342 5.97 46.95 14.86
C GLN A 342 5.86 46.02 13.65
N THR A 343 6.62 46.31 12.59
CA THR A 343 6.71 45.40 11.45
C THR A 343 7.28 44.06 11.91
N ILE A 344 6.60 42.96 11.57
CA ILE A 344 7.06 41.60 11.84
C ILE A 344 7.60 41.03 10.52
N VAL A 345 8.77 40.43 10.57
CA VAL A 345 9.37 39.71 9.45
C VAL A 345 9.43 38.24 9.82
N VAL A 346 8.80 37.40 9.00
CA VAL A 346 8.84 35.94 9.11
C VAL A 346 9.83 35.42 8.08
N PRO A 347 11.02 34.98 8.50
CA PRO A 347 12.01 34.42 7.58
C PRO A 347 11.53 33.08 7.01
N VAL A 348 11.80 32.88 5.72
CA VAL A 348 11.54 31.64 5.00
C VAL A 348 12.86 31.14 4.43
N GLU A 349 13.04 29.82 4.43
CA GLU A 349 14.25 29.15 3.96
C GLU A 349 13.86 28.17 2.87
N VAL A 350 14.50 28.30 1.70
CA VAL A 350 14.35 27.37 0.58
C VAL A 350 15.25 26.17 0.87
N THR A 351 14.68 24.98 0.85
CA THR A 351 15.41 23.78 1.27
C THR A 351 16.38 23.29 0.19
N GLU A 352 16.09 23.55 -1.11
CA GLU A 352 16.92 23.15 -2.25
C GLU A 352 16.81 24.08 -3.47
N THR A 353 17.82 24.08 -4.35
CA THR A 353 17.79 24.79 -5.63
C THR A 353 16.84 24.10 -6.63
N LEU A 354 16.14 24.88 -7.47
CA LEU A 354 15.24 24.38 -8.53
C LEU A 354 16.01 23.69 -9.67
N THR A 355 16.49 22.49 -9.41
CA THR A 355 17.25 21.64 -10.34
C THR A 355 16.57 20.29 -10.49
N SER A 356 16.72 19.65 -11.65
CA SER A 356 16.25 18.29 -11.88
C SER A 356 17.23 17.50 -12.72
N ALA A 357 17.34 16.20 -12.44
CA ALA A 357 18.08 15.27 -13.28
C ALA A 357 17.35 14.96 -14.60
N ASP A 358 16.05 15.24 -14.67
CA ASP A 358 15.18 14.86 -15.80
C ASP A 358 14.91 16.01 -16.76
N PHE A 359 15.30 17.23 -16.39
CA PHE A 359 15.07 18.44 -17.17
C PHE A 359 16.32 19.30 -17.28
N ASN A 360 16.38 20.07 -18.36
CA ASN A 360 17.20 21.27 -18.44
C ASN A 360 16.24 22.46 -18.54
N PHE A 361 16.26 23.34 -17.53
CA PHE A 361 15.37 24.51 -17.49
C PHE A 361 16.12 25.80 -17.82
N ASP A 362 15.51 26.60 -18.67
CA ASP A 362 15.85 27.99 -18.91
C ASP A 362 14.87 28.90 -18.15
N VAL A 363 15.41 29.95 -17.53
CA VAL A 363 14.59 31.05 -17.01
C VAL A 363 14.21 31.94 -18.19
N VAL A 364 12.97 31.82 -18.67
CA VAL A 364 12.48 32.62 -19.80
C VAL A 364 12.21 34.05 -19.38
N PHE A 365 11.62 34.22 -18.19
CA PHE A 365 11.31 35.52 -17.63
C PHE A 365 11.29 35.47 -16.09
N ARG A 366 11.66 36.60 -15.46
CA ARG A 366 11.58 36.81 -14.02
C ARG A 366 11.33 38.28 -13.72
N ASP A 367 10.31 38.54 -12.92
CA ASP A 367 10.10 39.80 -12.21
C ASP A 367 9.91 39.54 -10.71
N ASP A 368 9.57 40.58 -9.94
CA ASP A 368 9.38 40.50 -8.49
C ASP A 368 8.14 39.68 -8.08
N LYS A 369 7.24 39.36 -9.01
CA LYS A 369 5.95 38.72 -8.76
C LYS A 369 5.80 37.36 -9.45
N HIS A 370 6.55 37.10 -10.52
CA HIS A 370 6.36 35.95 -11.39
C HIS A 370 7.69 35.49 -12.00
N VAL A 371 7.81 34.17 -12.16
CA VAL A 371 8.89 33.53 -12.90
C VAL A 371 8.29 32.53 -13.89
N LEU A 372 8.86 32.48 -15.09
CA LEU A 372 8.60 31.44 -16.08
C LEU A 372 9.87 30.61 -16.30
N LEU A 373 9.78 29.31 -15.98
CA LEU A 373 10.75 28.30 -16.40
C LEU A 373 10.22 27.56 -17.62
N SER A 374 11.08 27.30 -18.58
CA SER A 374 10.80 26.45 -19.74
C SER A 374 11.87 25.39 -19.82
N GLY A 375 11.48 24.14 -19.98
CA GLY A 375 12.42 23.04 -20.15
C GLY A 375 11.82 21.93 -21.00
N LYS A 376 12.62 20.89 -21.22
CA LYS A 376 12.17 19.64 -21.82
C LYS A 376 12.68 18.46 -21.01
N THR A 377 11.96 17.33 -21.05
CA THR A 377 12.53 16.07 -20.56
C THR A 377 13.82 15.76 -21.33
N ARG A 378 14.71 14.95 -20.76
CA ARG A 378 15.99 14.62 -21.39
C ARG A 378 15.88 13.49 -22.39
N GLU A 379 15.03 12.52 -22.08
CA GLU A 379 14.87 11.31 -22.86
C GLU A 379 13.40 11.08 -23.22
N VAL A 380 13.19 10.41 -24.36
CA VAL A 380 11.88 9.89 -24.77
C VAL A 380 11.71 8.49 -24.21
N GLU A 381 10.48 8.10 -23.90
CA GLU A 381 10.22 6.75 -23.39
C GLU A 381 10.45 5.68 -24.45
N ASN A 382 10.02 5.96 -25.68
CA ASN A 382 10.24 5.08 -26.82
C ASN A 382 10.13 5.85 -28.14
N SER A 383 11.16 5.81 -28.98
CA SER A 383 11.24 6.61 -30.21
C SER A 383 10.23 6.23 -31.30
N GLN A 384 9.63 5.03 -31.24
CA GLN A 384 8.58 4.63 -32.19
C GLN A 384 7.26 5.38 -31.92
N TYR A 385 6.89 5.51 -30.65
CA TYR A 385 5.60 6.09 -30.23
C TYR A 385 5.70 7.51 -29.66
N GLN A 386 6.92 7.96 -29.36
CA GLN A 386 7.23 9.30 -28.89
C GLN A 386 8.42 9.85 -29.67
N GLN A 387 8.13 10.72 -30.64
CA GLN A 387 9.14 11.30 -31.52
C GLN A 387 10.05 12.33 -30.80
N ASP A 388 9.48 13.07 -29.86
CA ASP A 388 10.16 14.19 -29.21
C ASP A 388 10.08 14.09 -27.67
N VAL A 389 11.10 14.64 -27.02
CA VAL A 389 11.07 14.93 -25.59
C VAL A 389 9.97 15.93 -25.27
N LEU A 390 9.42 15.85 -24.05
CA LEU A 390 8.23 16.62 -23.69
C LEU A 390 8.61 17.99 -23.17
N PRO A 391 8.02 19.08 -23.70
CA PRO A 391 8.19 20.39 -23.11
C PRO A 391 7.47 20.49 -21.77
N LEU A 392 7.97 21.37 -20.90
CA LEU A 392 7.33 21.73 -19.65
C LEU A 392 7.52 23.22 -19.39
N PHE A 393 6.41 23.89 -19.08
CA PHE A 393 6.38 25.30 -18.73
C PHE A 393 5.89 25.45 -17.30
N ILE A 394 6.61 26.21 -16.48
CA ILE A 394 6.29 26.42 -15.06
C ILE A 394 6.21 27.92 -14.80
N TYR A 395 5.01 28.40 -14.52
CA TYR A 395 4.77 29.75 -14.01
C TYR A 395 4.64 29.69 -12.48
N TYR A 396 5.42 30.47 -11.76
CA TYR A 396 5.30 30.49 -10.29
C TYR A 396 5.57 31.86 -9.66
N THR A 397 5.03 32.05 -8.46
CA THR A 397 5.29 33.22 -7.61
C THR A 397 6.59 33.01 -6.83
N PRO A 398 7.62 33.86 -6.99
CA PRO A 398 8.86 33.73 -6.23
C PRO A 398 8.65 34.10 -4.75
N LEU A 399 9.43 33.48 -3.86
CA LEU A 399 9.47 33.89 -2.46
C LEU A 399 10.08 35.29 -2.32
N PRO A 400 9.55 36.15 -1.42
CA PRO A 400 10.13 37.45 -1.16
C PRO A 400 11.50 37.30 -0.47
N PHE A 401 12.51 38.00 -0.99
CA PHE A 401 13.89 37.93 -0.49
C PHE A 401 14.03 38.27 1.01
N ASN A 402 13.21 39.20 1.50
CA ASN A 402 13.24 39.66 2.89
C ASN A 402 12.24 38.92 3.82
N GLY A 403 11.77 37.73 3.42
CA GLY A 403 10.75 37.00 4.17
C GLY A 403 9.35 37.62 4.05
N LEU A 404 8.38 37.01 4.74
CA LEU A 404 6.99 37.51 4.76
C LEU A 404 6.87 38.64 5.78
N GLN A 405 6.19 39.72 5.43
CA GLN A 405 6.14 40.94 6.25
C GLN A 405 4.71 41.25 6.70
N LEU A 406 4.53 41.57 7.98
CA LEU A 406 3.27 42.13 8.51
C LEU A 406 3.53 43.54 9.01
N ASP A 407 2.90 44.54 8.41
CA ASP A 407 3.17 45.94 8.72
C ASP A 407 2.68 46.29 10.13
N ALA A 408 3.27 47.33 10.73
CA ALA A 408 3.05 47.69 12.14
C ALA A 408 1.57 47.84 12.55
N GLU A 409 0.73 48.32 11.65
CA GLU A 409 -0.71 48.56 11.87
C GLU A 409 -1.60 47.40 11.41
N GLU A 410 -1.06 46.41 10.69
CA GLU A 410 -1.83 45.24 10.24
C GLU A 410 -2.01 44.21 11.36
N SER A 411 -3.23 43.67 11.45
CA SER A 411 -3.57 42.55 12.34
C SER A 411 -3.28 41.20 11.68
N ALA A 412 -3.48 41.09 10.36
CA ALA A 412 -3.17 39.91 9.59
C ALA A 412 -2.88 40.27 8.12
N ARG A 413 -2.12 39.41 7.44
CA ARG A 413 -1.84 39.49 6.00
C ARG A 413 -1.83 38.08 5.41
N THR A 414 -2.39 37.94 4.21
CA THR A 414 -2.39 36.68 3.47
C THR A 414 -1.50 36.80 2.23
N TYR A 415 -0.63 35.81 2.05
CA TYR A 415 0.21 35.61 0.88
C TYR A 415 -0.29 34.42 0.06
N LEU A 416 -0.19 34.53 -1.25
CA LEU A 416 -0.50 33.46 -2.20
C LEU A 416 0.75 33.13 -3.00
N PHE A 417 1.17 31.87 -2.94
CA PHE A 417 2.21 31.32 -3.79
C PHE A 417 1.55 30.39 -4.79
N VAL A 418 1.60 30.78 -6.06
CA VAL A 418 1.02 30.02 -7.17
C VAL A 418 2.13 29.24 -7.86
N THR A 419 1.87 27.99 -8.21
CA THR A 419 2.62 27.27 -9.25
C THR A 419 1.64 26.70 -10.24
N SER A 420 1.85 27.02 -11.50
CA SER A 420 1.11 26.48 -12.62
C SER A 420 2.08 25.80 -13.56
N LEU A 421 1.81 24.55 -13.91
CA LEU A 421 2.65 23.80 -14.85
C LEU A 421 1.83 22.96 -15.82
N ASP A 422 2.31 22.87 -17.06
CA ASP A 422 1.75 22.02 -18.10
C ASP A 422 2.74 21.85 -19.28
N THR A 423 2.51 20.85 -20.13
CA THR A 423 3.24 20.72 -21.41
C THR A 423 2.82 21.74 -22.47
N ASP A 424 1.67 22.40 -22.28
CA ASP A 424 1.17 23.50 -23.10
C ASP A 424 1.32 24.83 -22.34
N GLN A 425 2.15 25.71 -22.89
CA GLN A 425 2.44 27.01 -22.30
C GLN A 425 1.18 27.88 -22.13
N ALA A 426 0.24 27.84 -23.07
CA ALA A 426 -0.96 28.66 -23.02
C ALA A 426 -1.88 28.20 -21.88
N ARG A 427 -1.96 26.90 -21.62
CA ARG A 427 -2.69 26.34 -20.47
C ARG A 427 -2.06 26.76 -19.15
N ALA A 428 -0.75 26.53 -18.99
CA ALA A 428 -0.02 26.90 -17.78
C ALA A 428 -0.14 28.41 -17.48
N LYS A 429 -0.04 29.26 -18.51
CA LYS A 429 -0.19 30.71 -18.35
C LYS A 429 -1.62 31.09 -17.94
N ARG A 430 -2.64 30.53 -18.59
CA ARG A 430 -4.05 30.88 -18.34
C ARG A 430 -4.44 30.61 -16.88
N SER A 431 -4.11 29.43 -16.37
CA SER A 431 -4.41 29.07 -14.98
C SER A 431 -3.61 29.91 -13.98
N PHE A 432 -2.35 30.24 -14.31
CA PHE A 432 -1.53 31.14 -13.49
C PHE A 432 -2.13 32.56 -13.41
N ASP A 433 -2.54 33.13 -14.54
CA ASP A 433 -3.19 34.44 -14.61
C ASP A 433 -4.50 34.44 -13.79
N TYR A 434 -5.31 33.38 -13.93
CA TYR A 434 -6.55 33.20 -13.16
C TYR A 434 -6.29 33.25 -11.65
N ALA A 435 -5.35 32.44 -11.17
CA ALA A 435 -5.04 32.38 -9.73
C ALA A 435 -4.41 33.67 -9.20
N SER A 436 -3.56 34.32 -10.00
CA SER A 436 -2.78 35.47 -9.55
C SER A 436 -3.53 36.80 -9.64
N THR A 437 -4.58 36.90 -10.48
CA THR A 437 -5.23 38.19 -10.77
C THR A 437 -6.74 38.19 -10.60
N GLU A 438 -7.42 37.05 -10.76
CA GLU A 438 -8.89 37.02 -10.86
C GLU A 438 -9.59 36.61 -9.55
N ARG A 439 -8.86 36.07 -8.56
CA ARG A 439 -9.43 35.52 -7.33
C ARG A 439 -8.65 35.91 -6.08
N GLN A 440 -9.38 36.09 -4.99
CA GLN A 440 -8.78 36.15 -3.65
C GLN A 440 -8.39 34.74 -3.18
N PRO A 441 -7.33 34.59 -2.36
CA PRO A 441 -6.86 33.29 -1.89
C PRO A 441 -7.98 32.42 -1.30
N ASP A 442 -8.80 32.96 -0.40
CA ASP A 442 -9.88 32.19 0.23
C ASP A 442 -10.94 31.69 -0.76
N GLN A 443 -11.16 32.40 -1.87
CA GLN A 443 -12.06 31.97 -2.93
C GLN A 443 -11.51 30.78 -3.72
N LEU A 444 -10.19 30.76 -3.99
CA LEU A 444 -9.53 29.63 -4.64
C LEU A 444 -9.61 28.37 -3.78
N TRP A 445 -9.38 28.50 -2.48
CA TRP A 445 -9.51 27.38 -1.55
C TRP A 445 -10.95 26.89 -1.42
N SER A 446 -11.93 27.81 -1.29
CA SER A 446 -13.35 27.44 -1.21
C SER A 446 -13.79 26.68 -2.47
N ALA A 447 -13.45 27.17 -3.66
CA ALA A 447 -13.80 26.50 -4.91
C ALA A 447 -13.21 25.08 -5.00
N HIS A 448 -11.96 24.91 -4.59
CA HIS A 448 -11.32 23.59 -4.50
C HIS A 448 -12.00 22.67 -3.47
N ALA A 449 -12.25 23.17 -2.26
CA ALA A 449 -12.86 22.39 -1.18
C ALA A 449 -14.30 21.97 -1.51
N ASP A 450 -15.08 22.83 -2.17
CA ASP A 450 -16.45 22.52 -2.59
C ASP A 450 -16.49 21.43 -3.67
N LEU A 451 -15.53 21.44 -4.61
CA LEU A 451 -15.38 20.37 -5.60
C LEU A 451 -15.00 19.04 -4.95
N TRP A 452 -14.10 19.03 -3.98
CA TRP A 452 -13.73 17.82 -3.24
C TRP A 452 -14.87 17.27 -2.39
N LYS A 453 -15.62 18.13 -1.70
CA LYS A 453 -16.83 17.71 -0.97
C LYS A 453 -17.86 17.05 -1.90
N LYS A 454 -17.95 17.52 -3.14
CA LYS A 454 -18.81 16.88 -4.16
C LYS A 454 -18.32 15.47 -4.52
N VAL A 455 -17.00 15.26 -4.63
CA VAL A 455 -16.45 13.91 -4.81
C VAL A 455 -16.94 13.00 -3.67
N TRP A 456 -16.75 13.40 -2.41
CA TRP A 456 -17.20 12.62 -1.25
C TRP A 456 -18.72 12.47 -1.12
N SER A 457 -19.52 13.41 -1.63
CA SER A 457 -20.97 13.27 -1.66
C SER A 457 -21.46 12.26 -2.69
N ASP A 458 -20.72 12.13 -3.80
CA ASP A 458 -21.05 11.23 -4.90
C ASP A 458 -20.64 9.77 -4.58
N GLY A 459 -19.62 9.57 -3.74
CA GLY A 459 -19.14 8.24 -3.34
C GLY A 459 -18.41 8.25 -2.00
N ARG A 460 -18.99 7.58 -0.98
CA ARG A 460 -18.33 7.34 0.31
C ARG A 460 -18.79 6.04 0.95
N ILE A 461 -17.94 5.51 1.83
CA ILE A 461 -18.27 4.38 2.70
C ILE A 461 -18.43 4.94 4.11
N GLU A 462 -19.55 4.65 4.76
CA GLU A 462 -19.82 5.04 6.15
C GLU A 462 -19.78 3.83 7.08
N VAL A 463 -19.01 3.94 8.16
CA VAL A 463 -18.91 2.96 9.22
C VAL A 463 -19.58 3.54 10.47
N ARG A 464 -20.49 2.77 11.06
CA ARG A 464 -21.17 3.14 12.30
C ARG A 464 -20.33 2.68 13.48
N ASP A 465 -20.25 3.53 14.50
CA ASP A 465 -19.66 3.23 15.81
C ASP A 465 -18.17 2.82 15.80
N ASP A 466 -17.45 3.02 14.70
CA ASP A 466 -16.00 2.79 14.59
C ASP A 466 -15.31 3.93 13.82
N VAL A 467 -14.85 4.93 14.58
CA VAL A 467 -14.17 6.12 14.05
C VAL A 467 -12.82 5.77 13.42
N GLU A 468 -12.10 4.79 13.97
CA GLU A 468 -10.77 4.46 13.49
C GLU A 468 -10.84 3.72 12.15
N LEU A 469 -11.76 2.77 12.01
CA LEU A 469 -12.03 2.12 10.73
C LEU A 469 -12.52 3.12 9.68
N GLN A 470 -13.41 4.06 10.05
CA GLN A 470 -13.83 5.14 9.14
C GLN A 470 -12.64 5.97 8.64
N ARG A 471 -11.70 6.31 9.53
CA ARG A 471 -10.49 7.05 9.16
C ARG A 471 -9.59 6.27 8.22
N GLN A 472 -9.38 4.97 8.47
CA GLN A 472 -8.57 4.11 7.60
C GLN A 472 -9.18 4.02 6.19
N ILE A 473 -10.50 3.82 6.10
CA ILE A 473 -11.22 3.79 4.82
C ILE A 473 -11.12 5.12 4.09
N ASN A 474 -11.36 6.24 4.78
CA ASN A 474 -11.25 7.58 4.18
C ASN A 474 -9.83 7.85 3.68
N SER A 475 -8.81 7.48 4.45
CA SER A 475 -7.41 7.64 4.05
C SER A 475 -7.06 6.81 2.82
N ALA A 476 -7.45 5.52 2.79
CA ALA A 476 -7.17 4.66 1.64
C ALA A 476 -7.84 5.18 0.37
N TYR A 477 -9.11 5.59 0.49
CA TYR A 477 -9.86 6.08 -0.67
C TYR A 477 -9.39 7.45 -1.15
N TYR A 478 -8.99 8.33 -0.23
CA TYR A 478 -8.39 9.62 -0.55
C TYR A 478 -7.15 9.49 -1.46
N TYR A 479 -6.24 8.57 -1.16
CA TYR A 479 -5.02 8.41 -1.95
C TYR A 479 -5.32 7.89 -3.37
N LEU A 480 -6.34 7.03 -3.49
CA LEU A 480 -6.85 6.62 -4.80
C LEU A 480 -7.43 7.82 -5.58
N LEU A 481 -8.34 8.58 -4.96
CA LEU A 481 -9.04 9.69 -5.62
C LEU A 481 -8.14 10.88 -5.96
N SER A 482 -7.16 11.20 -5.12
CA SER A 482 -6.20 12.29 -5.37
C SER A 482 -5.25 12.01 -6.53
N SER A 483 -5.17 10.75 -6.98
CA SER A 483 -4.41 10.34 -8.17
C SER A 483 -5.27 10.26 -9.44
N LEU A 484 -6.59 10.46 -9.34
CA LEU A 484 -7.53 10.40 -10.46
C LEU A 484 -7.92 11.81 -10.94
N PRO A 485 -8.29 11.97 -12.23
CA PRO A 485 -8.75 13.25 -12.75
C PRO A 485 -9.96 13.80 -11.97
N PRO A 486 -10.11 15.13 -11.88
CA PRO A 486 -11.26 15.74 -11.23
C PRO A 486 -12.56 15.38 -11.97
N LEU A 487 -13.65 15.16 -11.22
CA LEU A 487 -14.98 14.92 -11.81
C LEU A 487 -15.51 16.14 -12.57
N SER A 488 -15.02 17.34 -12.23
CA SER A 488 -15.38 18.60 -12.86
C SER A 488 -14.22 19.58 -12.71
N THR A 489 -13.80 20.18 -13.81
CA THR A 489 -12.72 21.17 -13.86
C THR A 489 -12.98 22.19 -14.97
N LYS A 490 -12.35 23.36 -14.87
CA LYS A 490 -12.31 24.37 -15.93
C LYS A 490 -11.15 24.15 -16.90
N SER A 491 -10.21 23.28 -16.55
CA SER A 491 -9.10 22.92 -17.44
C SER A 491 -9.62 22.12 -18.63
N GLU A 492 -8.98 22.31 -19.78
CA GLU A 492 -9.30 21.53 -20.97
C GLU A 492 -8.99 20.04 -20.73
N PRO A 493 -9.84 19.11 -21.20
CA PRO A 493 -9.59 17.69 -21.02
C PRO A 493 -8.20 17.28 -21.53
N LYS A 494 -7.49 16.46 -20.73
CA LYS A 494 -6.26 15.78 -21.15
C LYS A 494 -6.42 14.29 -21.00
N GLN A 495 -5.67 13.56 -21.82
CA GLN A 495 -5.51 12.13 -21.66
C GLN A 495 -4.96 11.81 -20.26
N PHE A 496 -5.63 10.90 -19.57
CA PHE A 496 -5.11 10.28 -18.36
C PHE A 496 -4.10 9.20 -18.74
N TYR A 497 -2.93 9.18 -18.09
CA TYR A 497 -1.82 8.27 -18.40
C TYR A 497 -1.66 7.19 -17.33
N GLY A 498 -2.78 6.60 -16.94
CA GLY A 498 -2.81 5.47 -16.04
C GLY A 498 -2.67 5.85 -14.57
N LEU A 499 -2.99 4.86 -13.74
CA LEU A 499 -2.97 4.94 -12.30
C LEU A 499 -1.86 4.03 -11.80
N SER A 500 -1.05 4.49 -10.85
CA SER A 500 0.06 3.69 -10.31
C SER A 500 -0.26 3.25 -8.90
N PRO A 501 0.13 2.03 -8.47
CA PRO A 501 0.09 1.66 -7.07
C PRO A 501 0.95 2.58 -6.19
N GLY A 502 1.98 3.22 -6.77
CA GLY A 502 2.79 4.25 -6.11
C GLY A 502 2.13 5.63 -6.00
N THR A 503 0.90 5.81 -6.49
CA THR A 503 0.17 7.09 -6.63
C THR A 503 0.80 8.06 -7.64
N LEU A 504 0.16 9.20 -7.88
CA LEU A 504 0.71 10.24 -8.77
C LEU A 504 1.93 10.97 -8.17
N SER A 505 2.09 10.99 -6.84
CA SER A 505 3.10 11.84 -6.18
C SER A 505 4.48 11.18 -5.99
N ARG A 506 4.73 10.03 -6.62
CA ARG A 506 5.94 9.22 -6.45
C ARG A 506 6.37 8.55 -7.77
N GLY A 507 7.48 7.81 -7.74
CA GLY A 507 7.94 7.04 -8.89
C GLY A 507 8.94 7.75 -9.79
N GLY A 508 9.59 8.81 -9.29
CA GLY A 508 10.62 9.52 -10.06
C GLY A 508 12.05 9.05 -9.84
N LEU A 509 12.27 8.10 -8.93
CA LEU A 509 13.58 7.49 -8.72
C LEU A 509 13.60 6.10 -9.34
N LEU A 510 14.64 5.81 -10.11
CA LEU A 510 14.81 4.49 -10.73
C LEU A 510 14.84 3.40 -9.65
N GLY A 511 13.98 2.39 -9.81
CA GLY A 511 13.86 1.28 -8.87
C GLY A 511 13.04 1.57 -7.62
N GLU A 512 12.47 2.78 -7.49
CA GLU A 512 11.58 3.15 -6.38
C GLU A 512 10.16 3.41 -6.89
N ASP A 513 9.16 3.12 -6.03
CA ASP A 513 7.74 3.43 -6.27
C ASP A 513 7.26 3.06 -7.69
N TYR A 514 7.80 1.95 -8.21
CA TYR A 514 7.44 1.35 -9.50
C TYR A 514 7.59 2.27 -10.73
N GLY A 515 8.49 3.26 -10.69
CA GLY A 515 8.63 4.25 -11.77
C GLY A 515 7.38 5.12 -11.99
N GLY A 516 6.38 4.98 -11.12
CA GLY A 516 5.05 5.54 -11.32
C GLY A 516 4.27 4.89 -12.45
N HIS A 517 4.66 3.70 -12.91
CA HIS A 517 3.99 2.97 -14.00
C HIS A 517 2.62 2.43 -13.58
N SER A 518 1.80 2.10 -14.58
CA SER A 518 0.52 1.40 -14.44
C SER A 518 0.68 -0.10 -14.66
N PHE A 519 0.12 -0.88 -13.74
CA PHE A 519 0.22 -2.34 -13.67
C PHE A 519 -1.17 -2.98 -13.71
N TRP A 520 -1.24 -4.30 -13.65
CA TRP A 520 -2.49 -5.04 -13.41
C TRP A 520 -3.18 -4.64 -12.09
N ASP A 521 -2.44 -4.09 -11.14
CA ASP A 521 -2.96 -3.54 -9.88
C ASP A 521 -4.07 -2.51 -10.12
N THR A 522 -3.91 -1.70 -11.17
CA THR A 522 -4.88 -0.71 -11.60
C THR A 522 -6.23 -1.35 -11.84
N GLU A 523 -6.32 -2.33 -12.73
CA GLU A 523 -7.56 -2.98 -13.14
C GLU A 523 -8.08 -4.03 -12.15
N THR A 524 -7.22 -4.57 -11.28
CA THR A 524 -7.58 -5.65 -10.36
C THR A 524 -7.93 -5.14 -8.96
N TRP A 525 -7.08 -4.29 -8.37
CA TRP A 525 -7.19 -3.89 -6.96
C TRP A 525 -7.82 -2.51 -6.80
N MET A 526 -7.47 -1.56 -7.67
CA MET A 526 -7.89 -0.17 -7.55
C MET A 526 -9.25 0.07 -8.24
N TYR A 527 -9.40 -0.48 -9.45
CA TYR A 527 -10.55 -0.29 -10.33
C TYR A 527 -11.93 -0.61 -9.73
N PRO A 528 -12.14 -1.70 -8.96
CA PRO A 528 -13.49 -2.09 -8.54
C PRO A 528 -14.20 -1.02 -7.71
N SER A 529 -13.47 -0.36 -6.80
CA SER A 529 -14.04 0.74 -6.00
C SER A 529 -14.30 1.99 -6.83
N VAL A 530 -13.42 2.30 -7.80
CA VAL A 530 -13.63 3.42 -8.74
C VAL A 530 -14.85 3.17 -9.61
N LEU A 531 -15.02 1.96 -10.16
CA LEU A 531 -16.18 1.62 -10.99
C LEU A 531 -17.49 1.76 -10.23
N LEU A 532 -17.53 1.28 -8.98
CA LEU A 532 -18.74 1.28 -8.18
C LEU A 532 -19.26 2.69 -7.90
N PHE A 533 -18.37 3.63 -7.58
CA PHE A 533 -18.74 4.98 -7.16
C PHE A 533 -18.62 6.03 -8.28
N TYR A 534 -17.66 5.85 -9.19
CA TYR A 534 -17.30 6.83 -10.24
C TYR A 534 -17.08 6.15 -11.61
N PRO A 535 -18.14 5.62 -12.25
CA PRO A 535 -18.02 4.92 -13.53
C PRO A 535 -17.37 5.77 -14.64
N THR A 536 -17.51 7.10 -14.62
CA THR A 536 -16.81 7.98 -15.57
C THR A 536 -15.29 7.92 -15.40
N LEU A 537 -14.78 7.89 -14.17
CA LEU A 537 -13.34 7.74 -13.90
C LEU A 537 -12.85 6.33 -14.23
N ALA A 538 -13.68 5.32 -13.98
CA ALA A 538 -13.39 3.95 -14.40
C ALA A 538 -13.30 3.85 -15.94
N LYS A 539 -14.11 4.62 -16.67
CA LYS A 539 -13.96 4.74 -18.12
C LYS A 539 -12.62 5.37 -18.50
N GLU A 540 -12.18 6.44 -17.83
CA GLU A 540 -10.88 7.07 -18.09
C GLU A 540 -9.70 6.10 -17.90
N ILE A 541 -9.75 5.22 -16.90
CA ILE A 541 -8.75 4.16 -16.70
C ILE A 541 -8.69 3.20 -17.90
N LEU A 542 -9.84 2.76 -18.42
CA LEU A 542 -9.87 1.88 -19.61
C LEU A 542 -9.49 2.65 -20.90
N SER A 543 -9.88 3.91 -21.01
CA SER A 543 -9.54 4.80 -22.13
C SER A 543 -8.03 4.99 -22.25
N TYR A 544 -7.29 5.01 -21.13
CA TYR A 544 -5.83 4.97 -21.14
C TYR A 544 -5.30 3.74 -21.88
N ARG A 545 -5.76 2.53 -21.53
CA ARG A 545 -5.34 1.29 -22.22
C ARG A 545 -5.71 1.30 -23.71
N ILE A 546 -6.92 1.73 -24.04
CA ILE A 546 -7.40 1.86 -25.44
C ILE A 546 -6.56 2.87 -26.23
N GLY A 547 -6.17 3.97 -25.58
CA GLY A 547 -5.32 5.01 -26.18
C GLY A 547 -3.95 4.49 -26.58
N LEU A 548 -3.43 3.48 -25.87
CA LEU A 548 -2.11 2.89 -26.05
C LEU A 548 -2.12 1.54 -26.80
N ARG A 549 -3.24 1.21 -27.43
CA ARG A 549 -3.44 -0.04 -28.17
C ARG A 549 -2.40 -0.37 -29.22
N GLU A 550 -1.78 0.64 -29.85
CA GLU A 550 -0.88 0.42 -30.99
C GLU A 550 0.40 -0.25 -30.49
N ALA A 551 0.93 0.20 -29.35
CA ALA A 551 2.00 -0.48 -28.65
C ALA A 551 1.61 -1.90 -28.20
N ALA A 552 0.37 -2.11 -27.71
CA ALA A 552 -0.10 -3.43 -27.33
C ALA A 552 -0.26 -4.40 -28.53
N ALA A 553 -0.70 -3.88 -29.68
CA ALA A 553 -0.83 -4.63 -30.92
C ALA A 553 0.54 -5.02 -31.48
N ASP A 554 1.51 -4.12 -31.45
CA ASP A 554 2.88 -4.38 -31.91
C ASP A 554 3.66 -5.30 -30.94
N ASN A 555 3.29 -5.31 -29.66
CA ASN A 555 3.90 -6.17 -28.65
C ASN A 555 3.54 -7.66 -28.82
N ALA A 556 2.34 -8.00 -29.32
CA ALA A 556 1.92 -9.40 -29.45
C ALA A 556 2.81 -10.20 -30.45
N PRO A 557 3.09 -9.70 -31.67
CA PRO A 557 3.96 -10.40 -32.63
C PRO A 557 5.40 -10.61 -32.15
N LEU A 558 5.92 -9.77 -31.25
CA LEU A 558 7.26 -9.96 -30.66
C LEU A 558 7.41 -11.30 -29.93
N PHE A 559 6.28 -11.89 -29.52
CA PHE A 559 6.21 -13.19 -28.84
C PHE A 559 5.50 -14.26 -29.65
N GLY A 560 5.25 -14.02 -30.94
CA GLY A 560 4.56 -14.96 -31.83
C GLY A 560 3.05 -15.06 -31.60
N TYR A 561 2.43 -14.03 -31.03
CA TYR A 561 0.99 -13.96 -30.77
C TYR A 561 0.30 -12.90 -31.64
N GLU A 562 -1.03 -12.96 -31.68
CA GLU A 562 -1.89 -11.96 -32.34
C GLU A 562 -2.62 -11.08 -31.30
N GLY A 563 -3.46 -10.16 -31.76
CA GLY A 563 -4.31 -9.34 -30.89
C GLY A 563 -3.54 -8.25 -30.14
N TRP A 564 -4.08 -7.81 -29.01
CA TRP A 564 -3.42 -6.82 -28.14
C TRP A 564 -2.85 -7.50 -26.91
N ARG A 565 -1.53 -7.41 -26.75
CA ARG A 565 -0.79 -7.87 -25.57
C ARG A 565 -0.29 -6.65 -24.80
N PHE A 566 -0.99 -6.29 -23.72
CA PHE A 566 -0.57 -5.18 -22.88
C PHE A 566 0.72 -5.53 -22.10
N PRO A 567 1.62 -4.55 -21.90
CA PRO A 567 2.86 -4.77 -21.16
C PRO A 567 2.61 -4.97 -19.67
N TRP A 568 3.56 -5.56 -18.95
CA TRP A 568 3.46 -5.69 -17.49
C TRP A 568 3.50 -4.32 -16.78
N GLU A 569 4.50 -3.51 -17.15
CA GLU A 569 4.60 -2.10 -16.74
C GLU A 569 4.30 -1.21 -17.94
N SER A 570 3.36 -0.29 -17.77
CA SER A 570 2.97 0.67 -18.81
C SER A 570 3.11 2.10 -18.31
N ALA A 571 3.67 2.97 -19.13
CA ALA A 571 3.87 4.38 -18.80
C ALA A 571 3.22 5.27 -19.88
N ARG A 572 3.97 6.16 -20.52
CA ARG A 572 3.41 7.16 -21.44
C ARG A 572 2.99 6.58 -22.79
N THR A 573 3.85 5.76 -23.38
CA THR A 573 3.76 5.29 -24.78
C THR A 573 3.05 3.96 -24.90
N GLY A 574 2.93 3.21 -23.80
CA GLY A 574 2.30 1.90 -23.78
C GLY A 574 3.22 0.75 -24.16
N VAL A 575 4.48 1.02 -24.48
CA VAL A 575 5.48 -0.03 -24.60
C VAL A 575 5.78 -0.63 -23.23
N ASP A 576 6.39 -1.81 -23.25
CA ASP A 576 6.82 -2.46 -22.02
C ASP A 576 8.04 -1.76 -21.44
N VAL A 577 7.83 -1.08 -20.31
CA VAL A 577 8.86 -0.35 -19.56
C VAL A 577 9.34 -1.15 -18.33
N THR A 578 9.06 -2.46 -18.28
CA THR A 578 9.56 -3.32 -17.20
C THR A 578 11.10 -3.27 -17.19
N PRO A 579 11.74 -2.98 -16.04
CA PRO A 579 13.19 -2.93 -15.95
C PRO A 579 13.85 -4.23 -16.41
N ASP A 580 14.99 -4.12 -17.10
CA ASP A 580 15.71 -5.26 -17.67
C ASP A 580 16.25 -6.26 -16.64
N CYS A 581 16.23 -5.91 -15.35
CA CYS A 581 16.60 -6.83 -14.26
C CYS A 581 15.55 -7.91 -13.98
N CYS A 582 14.32 -7.75 -14.49
CA CYS A 582 13.19 -8.66 -14.25
C CYS A 582 12.52 -9.15 -15.55
N PRO A 583 13.27 -9.67 -16.53
CA PRO A 583 12.74 -9.97 -17.86
C PRO A 583 11.67 -11.07 -17.83
N GLU A 584 11.72 -12.00 -16.87
CA GLU A 584 10.76 -13.11 -16.74
C GLU A 584 9.33 -12.60 -16.50
N VAL A 585 9.18 -11.46 -15.83
CA VAL A 585 7.87 -10.88 -15.54
C VAL A 585 7.21 -10.43 -16.85
N ARG A 586 7.93 -9.65 -17.67
CA ARG A 586 7.54 -9.27 -19.04
C ARG A 586 7.24 -10.47 -19.94
N LEU A 587 7.97 -11.57 -19.79
CA LEU A 587 7.79 -12.77 -20.62
C LEU A 587 6.54 -13.57 -20.25
N TYR A 588 6.34 -13.82 -18.94
CA TYR A 588 5.39 -14.84 -18.48
C TYR A 588 4.14 -14.28 -17.81
N GLN A 589 4.17 -13.09 -17.23
CA GLN A 589 3.00 -12.50 -16.55
C GLN A 589 2.09 -11.74 -17.52
N MET A 590 1.65 -12.46 -18.56
CA MET A 590 0.74 -11.93 -19.58
C MET A 590 -0.72 -11.78 -19.09
N HIS A 591 -1.02 -12.19 -17.84
CA HIS A 591 -2.36 -12.13 -17.28
C HIS A 591 -2.92 -10.70 -17.20
N ILE A 592 -2.07 -9.66 -17.16
CA ILE A 592 -2.51 -8.26 -17.25
C ILE A 592 -3.46 -7.99 -18.42
N THR A 593 -3.24 -8.66 -19.55
CA THR A 593 -4.13 -8.55 -20.71
C THR A 593 -5.54 -9.11 -20.40
N GLY A 594 -5.61 -10.19 -19.62
CA GLY A 594 -6.85 -10.74 -19.07
C GLY A 594 -7.46 -9.86 -17.98
N ASP A 595 -6.66 -9.25 -17.11
CA ASP A 595 -7.14 -8.35 -16.05
C ASP A 595 -7.82 -7.11 -16.63
N ILE A 596 -7.23 -6.52 -17.68
CA ILE A 596 -7.82 -5.39 -18.43
C ILE A 596 -9.14 -5.82 -19.09
N ALA A 597 -9.18 -6.99 -19.73
CA ALA A 597 -10.41 -7.53 -20.31
C ALA A 597 -11.49 -7.79 -19.25
N PHE A 598 -11.09 -8.22 -18.04
CA PHE A 598 -11.99 -8.42 -16.93
C PHE A 598 -12.54 -7.09 -16.39
N ALA A 599 -11.71 -6.06 -16.25
CA ALA A 599 -12.18 -4.70 -15.91
C ALA A 599 -13.14 -4.14 -16.97
N ALA A 600 -12.87 -4.33 -18.26
CA ALA A 600 -13.78 -3.97 -19.34
C ALA A 600 -15.13 -4.70 -19.24
N ARG A 601 -15.13 -5.99 -18.91
CA ARG A 601 -16.37 -6.75 -18.65
C ARG A 601 -17.13 -6.20 -17.45
N GLN A 602 -16.45 -5.90 -16.35
CA GLN A 602 -17.06 -5.31 -15.16
C GLN A 602 -17.69 -3.94 -15.48
N TYR A 603 -16.99 -3.10 -16.25
CA TYR A 603 -17.47 -1.81 -16.71
C TYR A 603 -18.81 -1.92 -17.43
N VAL A 604 -18.87 -2.79 -18.45
CA VAL A 604 -20.07 -3.02 -19.25
C VAL A 604 -21.20 -3.58 -18.38
N ALA A 605 -20.90 -4.51 -17.48
CA ALA A 605 -21.90 -5.10 -16.60
C ALA A 605 -22.50 -4.07 -15.63
N ALA A 606 -21.68 -3.14 -15.10
CA ALA A 606 -22.12 -2.13 -14.15
C ALA A 606 -22.86 -0.96 -14.82
N THR A 607 -22.44 -0.55 -16.01
CA THR A 607 -22.92 0.69 -16.66
C THR A 607 -23.88 0.47 -17.81
N GLY A 608 -23.79 -0.67 -18.49
CA GLY A 608 -24.48 -0.91 -19.76
C GLY A 608 -24.06 0.03 -20.90
N ASP A 609 -22.91 0.73 -20.81
CA ASP A 609 -22.50 1.76 -21.77
C ASP A 609 -22.24 1.20 -23.18
N GLN A 610 -23.29 1.26 -24.00
CA GLN A 610 -23.25 0.83 -25.40
C GLN A 610 -22.44 1.77 -26.29
N ASN A 611 -22.34 3.05 -25.94
CA ASN A 611 -21.57 4.00 -26.72
C ASN A 611 -20.08 3.71 -26.57
N TRP A 612 -19.63 3.46 -25.34
CA TRP A 612 -18.25 3.07 -25.09
C TRP A 612 -17.85 1.80 -25.85
N LEU A 613 -18.72 0.78 -25.81
CA LEU A 613 -18.52 -0.47 -26.54
C LEU A 613 -18.41 -0.28 -28.05
N LYS A 614 -19.29 0.51 -28.66
CA LYS A 614 -19.43 0.59 -30.13
C LYS A 614 -18.62 1.70 -30.77
N SER A 615 -18.49 2.83 -30.09
CA SER A 615 -17.98 4.09 -30.65
C SER A 615 -16.66 4.52 -30.02
N GLU A 616 -16.40 4.14 -28.76
CA GLU A 616 -15.17 4.52 -28.02
C GLU A 616 -14.15 3.36 -27.94
N ARG A 617 -14.29 2.37 -28.84
CA ARG A 617 -13.36 1.23 -29.01
C ARG A 617 -13.27 0.27 -27.81
N GLY A 618 -14.26 0.29 -26.90
CA GLY A 618 -14.38 -0.71 -25.83
C GLY A 618 -14.61 -2.13 -26.36
N GLY A 619 -15.33 -2.27 -27.48
CA GLY A 619 -15.50 -3.54 -28.19
C GLY A 619 -14.18 -4.06 -28.78
N ASP A 620 -13.36 -3.17 -29.37
CA ASP A 620 -12.03 -3.52 -29.88
C ASP A 620 -11.13 -4.05 -28.77
N LEU A 621 -11.15 -3.42 -27.59
CA LEU A 621 -10.39 -3.87 -26.42
C LEU A 621 -10.75 -5.33 -26.05
N ILE A 622 -12.04 -5.65 -25.96
CA ILE A 622 -12.50 -6.99 -25.61
C ILE A 622 -12.14 -7.99 -26.71
N TYR A 623 -12.34 -7.63 -27.98
CA TYR A 623 -12.09 -8.51 -29.11
C TYR A 623 -10.59 -8.81 -29.28
N GLU A 624 -9.73 -7.80 -29.28
CA GLU A 624 -8.30 -7.97 -29.52
C GLU A 624 -7.57 -8.64 -28.36
N THR A 625 -8.03 -8.45 -27.12
CA THR A 625 -7.52 -9.22 -25.96
C THR A 625 -7.96 -10.68 -26.03
N ALA A 626 -9.19 -10.98 -26.47
CA ALA A 626 -9.63 -12.35 -26.72
C ALA A 626 -8.85 -13.01 -27.87
N ARG A 627 -8.56 -12.27 -28.94
CA ARG A 627 -7.72 -12.74 -30.05
C ARG A 627 -6.30 -13.06 -29.60
N PHE A 628 -5.72 -12.26 -28.70
CA PHE A 628 -4.45 -12.57 -28.07
C PHE A 628 -4.49 -13.93 -27.35
N TRP A 629 -5.44 -14.14 -26.44
CA TRP A 629 -5.56 -15.41 -25.73
C TRP A 629 -5.84 -16.60 -26.65
N ALA A 630 -6.66 -16.41 -27.69
CA ALA A 630 -6.92 -17.44 -28.69
C ALA A 630 -5.67 -17.83 -29.50
N SER A 631 -4.78 -16.87 -29.80
CA SER A 631 -3.51 -17.14 -30.49
C SER A 631 -2.47 -17.80 -29.60
N ARG A 632 -2.59 -17.65 -28.27
CA ARG A 632 -1.64 -18.21 -27.30
C ARG A 632 -1.86 -19.70 -27.05
N VAL A 633 -3.11 -20.15 -27.01
CA VAL A 633 -3.44 -21.52 -26.62
C VAL A 633 -3.14 -22.52 -27.74
N THR A 634 -2.71 -23.73 -27.37
CA THR A 634 -2.52 -24.83 -28.33
C THR A 634 -3.53 -25.94 -28.07
N TYR A 635 -4.28 -26.34 -29.09
CA TYR A 635 -5.22 -27.45 -28.93
C TYR A 635 -4.49 -28.79 -28.78
N ASN A 636 -4.80 -29.53 -27.71
CA ASN A 636 -4.29 -30.86 -27.42
C ASN A 636 -5.33 -31.92 -27.78
N PRO A 637 -5.17 -32.61 -28.92
CA PRO A 637 -6.16 -33.58 -29.39
C PRO A 637 -6.26 -34.84 -28.52
N ASN A 638 -5.24 -35.14 -27.71
CA ASN A 638 -5.26 -36.31 -26.83
C ASN A 638 -6.11 -36.09 -25.57
N ARG A 639 -6.31 -34.83 -25.19
CA ARG A 639 -7.07 -34.44 -23.99
C ARG A 639 -8.39 -33.74 -24.32
N ASP A 640 -8.61 -33.36 -25.59
CA ASP A 640 -9.72 -32.49 -26.02
C ASP A 640 -9.77 -31.19 -25.19
N GLN A 641 -8.58 -30.58 -25.01
CA GLN A 641 -8.36 -29.40 -24.18
C GLN A 641 -7.36 -28.45 -24.86
N TYR A 642 -7.35 -27.19 -24.46
CA TYR A 642 -6.34 -26.21 -24.85
C TYR A 642 -5.25 -26.11 -23.78
N ASP A 643 -3.98 -26.25 -24.20
CA ASP A 643 -2.77 -26.10 -23.38
C ASP A 643 -2.22 -24.66 -23.41
#